data_AF-A0A1H8FHT1-F1
#
_entry.id   AF-A0A1H8FHT1-F1
#
_cell.length_a   1.000
_cell.length_b   1.000
_cell.length_c   1.000
_cell.angle_alpha   90.00
_cell.angle_beta   90.00
_cell.angle_gamma   90.00
#
_symmetry.space_group_name_H-M   'P 1'
#
loop_
_entity.id
_entity.type
_entity.pdbx_description
1 polymer ?
#
loop_
_entity_poly.entity_id
_entity_poly.type
_entity_poly.pdbx_seq_one_letter_code
_entity_poly.pdbx_strand_id
1 'polypeptide(L)'
;MEGDFSRGHRPDAKRGRDYRRVLPRQGAPILDSDLHALMDASDRIDRQGLAHVACDSGATDLGFFVTPGRLLAMFDPVLGQMPQVAGGASAVRDFSRRYLQRLPGLQINGGAGTVTIPLRDPLDAPTPCRVWMRADQAVTVSVAGTPVNIPAGGDYAPFPVTLNGAQTVFAAGPQPCWLALIETEAPADAAAVLHWCAGGFQIGGLLATASDAVWPDLTGPAADQLRAASGGAVGSRLAAYLELSERVVTAVEDPGLREQALGPGRETTSRSELVAQVKLAPVTGLAEPAAIAGAFARVSLPTGRVSFGTSAGTAAADPCDLPVPGGYSGTENRLYRLAVHEVTTGAGALTRFKWSRDNAAGLWPCTLMPDQPPGAAVTHIRIGVNDPLRAGDLVELTSDAIERGDAAPGAVNALGFRRPQRMQGMLFRLDGGDVVAGSLREFRLLDALTETPAPPFDPAPLGDEGLKLRLWSGILERPGTGAATLPLEDGLIAEIDGAFEPGDWWQAEARVLAPQANGPAVTTAHGPERLFAPLALLERDAAATPMILRAWLDSRSRKLCQQEADFTAYDGTRVGTGADTVQEALDELFLRLSDGCGEIAVPPGAPVQTVIDTIPADGNARICLNAGVRDLTETIVVADKGDLIVGGIGPGTILRGNLRRIIRFERCRSVDLRDFAVEAMAAGDGAVIDFVDCAEVRLDQIRVTAAGLDGPGPSAIRQVSAPGRPTRTFAMRRCTLSLGQFDSGVTAADPGHAEICDNVIATRPEVFAFDADLALGAETLRATGEVLIDRITLHRGDGGFDFVGSPVFSFASPHGPPIVARHGIVMANGIWGRDTLSFTTHVSLDAQLWERIARANQPPGGGTFPPEIMDNYLRDFRQNLARAVFGLASPVTIPTGMGPSFQPLRDGLIATNAVTHGRTGITVAASRGPVRSKALPRPVAALLTQPGQGARIRGNRISGFTQGIRVAGSTRQQSNFVFLHAVEVQDNRIGLRLPWQARQRGGIWIGSTLSARINGNQIIDPAYMPLADGEGPIGLDCDGIRLWGWFGPLVEVRGNFCHGTSVGIRWVSLGNDEPSWGRPDIFIGAFADNAYSGPGLPSRPTTLP
;
A
#
# COMPACT_ATOMS: atom_id res chain seq x y z
N MET A 1 -40.63 27.80 25.70
CA MET A 1 -39.50 26.88 25.96
C MET A 1 -38.95 26.49 24.60
N GLU A 2 -37.94 27.22 24.13
CA GLU A 2 -37.15 26.77 23.00
C GLU A 2 -36.29 25.62 23.52
N GLY A 3 -36.65 24.39 23.19
CA GLY A 3 -35.81 23.24 23.49
C GLY A 3 -34.55 23.35 22.65
N ASP A 4 -33.41 23.50 23.30
CA ASP A 4 -32.12 23.41 22.64
C ASP A 4 -31.88 21.96 22.20
N PHE A 5 -32.31 21.63 20.98
CA PHE A 5 -32.08 20.34 20.33
C PHE A 5 -30.61 20.15 19.92
N SER A 6 -29.67 21.04 20.29
CA SER A 6 -28.24 20.94 19.96
C SER A 6 -27.46 19.88 20.76
N ARG A 7 -28.10 19.17 21.69
CA ARG A 7 -27.59 17.89 22.24
C ARG A 7 -27.70 16.75 21.20
N GLY A 8 -27.38 17.05 19.94
CA GLY A 8 -27.28 16.10 18.85
C GLY A 8 -26.23 15.00 19.10
N HIS A 9 -26.36 13.94 18.31
CA HIS A 9 -25.45 12.79 18.14
C HIS A 9 -24.25 12.72 19.11
N ARG A 10 -24.27 11.71 20.00
CA ARG A 10 -23.24 11.39 21.01
C ARG A 10 -22.98 12.51 22.06
N PRO A 11 -23.98 12.84 22.92
CA PRO A 11 -23.80 13.83 23.99
C PRO A 11 -22.75 13.43 25.04
N ASP A 12 -22.60 12.13 25.31
CA ASP A 12 -21.62 11.60 26.27
C ASP A 12 -20.18 11.79 25.73
N ALA A 13 -19.95 11.55 24.43
CA ALA A 13 -18.65 11.76 23.79
C ALA A 13 -18.22 13.24 23.76
N LYS A 14 -19.16 14.19 23.64
CA LYS A 14 -18.86 15.64 23.75
C LYS A 14 -18.34 16.02 25.14
N ARG A 15 -18.66 15.24 26.16
CA ARG A 15 -18.14 15.37 27.54
C ARG A 15 -16.89 14.53 27.79
N GLY A 16 -16.33 13.91 26.75
CA GLY A 16 -15.18 13.01 26.85
C GLY A 16 -15.50 11.66 27.51
N ARG A 17 -16.78 11.25 27.55
CA ARG A 17 -17.21 9.97 28.11
C ARG A 17 -17.57 8.97 27.01
N ASP A 18 -17.09 7.75 27.14
CA ASP A 18 -17.40 6.65 26.21
C ASP A 18 -18.29 5.62 26.91
N TYR A 19 -19.61 5.86 26.83
CA TYR A 19 -20.61 5.05 27.50
C TYR A 19 -21.54 4.40 26.49
N ARG A 20 -21.91 3.14 26.75
CA ARG A 20 -22.98 2.41 26.05
C ARG A 20 -24.32 2.62 26.76
N ARG A 21 -25.45 2.65 26.04
CA ARG A 21 -26.78 2.75 26.68
C ARG A 21 -27.32 1.36 27.02
N VAL A 22 -27.88 1.19 28.22
CA VAL A 22 -28.45 -0.08 28.69
C VAL A 22 -29.81 0.17 29.35
N LEU A 23 -30.80 -0.64 28.99
CA LEU A 23 -32.16 -0.59 29.56
C LEU A 23 -32.18 -1.26 30.95
N PRO A 24 -32.48 -0.51 32.03
CA PRO A 24 -32.53 -1.08 33.38
C PRO A 24 -33.91 -1.66 33.75
N ARG A 25 -35.00 -1.31 33.04
CA ARG A 25 -36.38 -1.74 33.34
C ARG A 25 -37.18 -1.99 32.05
N GLN A 26 -37.97 -3.06 32.01
CA GLN A 26 -39.04 -3.23 31.00
C GLN A 26 -40.33 -2.56 31.53
N GLY A 27 -41.00 -1.75 30.69
CA GLY A 27 -42.30 -1.12 31.01
C GLY A 27 -42.33 0.41 31.03
N ALA A 28 -41.23 1.11 30.74
CA ALA A 28 -41.24 2.55 30.48
C ALA A 28 -41.67 2.85 29.03
N PRO A 29 -42.31 4.00 28.74
CA PRO A 29 -42.58 4.43 27.36
C PRO A 29 -41.27 4.53 26.57
N ILE A 30 -41.27 4.03 25.33
CA ILE A 30 -40.09 4.03 24.45
C ILE A 30 -39.68 5.48 24.15
N LEU A 31 -38.50 5.88 24.59
CA LEU A 31 -37.88 7.18 24.32
C LEU A 31 -36.75 7.05 23.29
N ASP A 32 -36.27 8.16 22.74
CA ASP A 32 -35.15 8.19 21.78
C ASP A 32 -33.86 7.55 22.34
N SER A 33 -33.73 7.46 23.66
CA SER A 33 -32.66 6.72 24.33
C SER A 33 -32.72 5.21 24.14
N ASP A 34 -33.92 4.67 23.99
CA ASP A 34 -34.19 3.23 23.92
C ASP A 34 -33.98 2.74 22.49
N LEU A 35 -34.29 3.58 21.49
CA LEU A 35 -33.93 3.34 20.09
C LEU A 35 -32.40 3.31 19.91
N HIS A 36 -31.67 4.21 20.58
CA HIS A 36 -30.21 4.17 20.57
C HIS A 36 -29.64 2.93 21.29
N ALA A 37 -30.26 2.46 22.39
CA ALA A 37 -29.86 1.22 23.04
C ALA A 37 -30.09 -0.02 22.13
N LEU A 38 -31.11 0.00 21.28
CA LEU A 38 -31.33 -1.02 20.24
C LEU A 38 -30.27 -0.94 19.12
N MET A 39 -29.82 0.26 18.74
CA MET A 39 -28.71 0.43 17.79
C MET A 39 -27.37 -0.03 18.40
N ASP A 40 -27.15 0.18 19.69
CA ASP A 40 -26.01 -0.38 20.44
C ASP A 40 -26.07 -1.92 20.53
N ALA A 41 -27.21 -2.58 20.23
CA ALA A 41 -27.27 -4.03 20.10
C ALA A 41 -26.67 -4.52 18.78
N SER A 42 -26.72 -3.72 17.70
CA SER A 42 -26.01 -3.99 16.44
C SER A 42 -24.49 -4.01 16.63
N ASP A 43 -23.95 -3.25 17.61
CA ASP A 43 -22.53 -3.31 18.00
C ASP A 43 -22.09 -4.73 18.38
N ARG A 44 -23.00 -5.58 18.88
CA ARG A 44 -22.68 -7.00 19.17
C ARG A 44 -22.42 -7.81 17.89
N ILE A 45 -23.08 -7.47 16.79
CA ILE A 45 -22.82 -8.06 15.45
C ILE A 45 -21.50 -7.51 14.90
N ASP A 46 -21.24 -6.21 15.08
CA ASP A 46 -19.98 -5.59 14.69
C ASP A 46 -18.79 -6.16 15.46
N ARG A 47 -18.95 -6.46 16.77
CA ARG A 47 -17.95 -7.17 17.59
C ARG A 47 -17.65 -8.56 17.07
N GLN A 48 -18.67 -9.31 16.61
CA GLN A 48 -18.46 -10.61 15.96
C GLN A 48 -17.68 -10.46 14.65
N GLY A 49 -18.01 -9.46 13.84
CA GLY A 49 -17.24 -9.11 12.64
C GLY A 49 -15.79 -8.73 12.96
N LEU A 50 -15.56 -7.90 13.98
CA LEU A 50 -14.24 -7.47 14.41
C LEU A 50 -13.41 -8.61 15.00
N ALA A 51 -14.03 -9.54 15.74
CA ALA A 51 -13.36 -10.74 16.25
C ALA A 51 -12.93 -11.69 15.12
N HIS A 52 -13.61 -11.68 13.96
CA HIS A 52 -13.18 -12.45 12.79
C HIS A 52 -12.03 -11.79 12.00
N VAL A 53 -11.84 -10.48 12.12
CA VAL A 53 -10.82 -9.72 11.40
C VAL A 53 -9.59 -9.41 12.26
N ALA A 54 -9.73 -9.41 13.59
CA ALA A 54 -8.67 -9.24 14.57
C ALA A 54 -8.40 -10.54 15.35
N CYS A 55 -7.30 -10.62 16.11
CA CYS A 55 -7.09 -11.72 17.05
C CYS A 55 -8.05 -11.60 18.25
N ASP A 56 -8.58 -12.71 18.79
CA ASP A 56 -9.41 -12.75 20.03
C ASP A 56 -8.78 -11.97 21.21
N SER A 57 -7.45 -12.02 21.18
CA SER A 57 -6.40 -11.39 21.98
C SER A 57 -5.50 -10.36 21.30
N GLY A 58 -5.50 -9.03 21.51
CA GLY A 58 -4.46 -8.23 20.83
C GLY A 58 -4.33 -6.76 21.18
N ALA A 59 -3.08 -6.27 21.26
CA ALA A 59 -2.80 -4.84 21.35
C ALA A 59 -2.95 -4.18 19.97
N THR A 60 -3.67 -3.06 19.91
CA THR A 60 -3.81 -2.27 18.67
C THR A 60 -2.64 -1.33 18.42
N ASP A 61 -1.75 -1.19 19.41
CA ASP A 61 -0.57 -0.33 19.45
C ASP A 61 0.53 -0.94 20.37
N LEU A 62 1.18 -0.17 21.27
CA LEU A 62 2.07 -0.71 22.30
C LEU A 62 1.34 -1.59 23.33
N GLY A 63 0.01 -1.49 23.41
CA GLY A 63 -0.82 -2.06 24.46
C GLY A 63 -0.50 -1.42 25.82
N PHE A 64 -0.94 -2.07 26.90
CA PHE A 64 -0.56 -1.71 28.26
C PHE A 64 0.80 -2.32 28.58
N PHE A 65 1.86 -1.69 28.07
CA PHE A 65 3.22 -2.19 28.23
C PHE A 65 3.67 -2.02 29.68
N VAL A 66 3.66 -3.13 30.43
CA VAL A 66 3.95 -3.12 31.87
C VAL A 66 5.45 -3.12 32.14
N THR A 67 5.91 -2.21 32.99
CA THR A 67 7.29 -2.11 33.47
C THR A 67 7.31 -1.82 34.98
N PRO A 68 8.35 -2.24 35.73
CA PRO A 68 8.44 -1.94 37.16
C PRO A 68 8.51 -0.43 37.46
N GLY A 69 9.20 0.36 36.62
CA GLY A 69 9.22 1.81 36.69
C GLY A 69 8.44 2.48 35.57
N ARG A 70 8.14 3.78 35.68
CA ARG A 70 7.52 4.55 34.59
C ARG A 70 8.42 4.56 33.37
N LEU A 71 7.91 4.10 32.23
CA LEU A 71 8.64 3.96 30.96
C LEU A 71 8.85 5.31 30.29
N LEU A 72 10.11 5.70 30.10
CA LEU A 72 10.51 6.99 29.53
C LEU A 72 10.94 6.89 28.06
N ALA A 73 11.53 5.78 27.62
CA ALA A 73 11.86 5.57 26.21
C ALA A 73 11.92 4.08 25.85
N MET A 74 11.57 3.77 24.60
CA MET A 74 11.72 2.45 23.97
C MET A 74 11.93 2.64 22.46
N PHE A 75 12.38 1.59 21.76
CA PHE A 75 12.81 1.71 20.35
C PHE A 75 11.95 0.91 19.37
N ASP A 76 10.67 0.87 19.65
CA ASP A 76 9.65 0.32 18.76
C ASP A 76 9.66 0.99 17.35
N PRO A 77 9.43 0.25 16.24
CA PRO A 77 9.45 0.82 14.90
C PRO A 77 8.50 1.97 14.64
N VAL A 78 7.28 1.87 15.20
CA VAL A 78 6.15 2.76 14.93
C VAL A 78 5.91 3.74 16.08
N LEU A 79 6.00 3.26 17.31
CA LEU A 79 5.59 3.98 18.53
C LEU A 79 6.78 4.31 19.44
N GLY A 80 8.00 3.97 19.01
CA GLY A 80 9.23 4.20 19.75
C GLY A 80 9.78 5.61 19.56
N GLN A 81 10.69 5.99 20.46
CA GLN A 81 11.36 7.28 20.39
C GLN A 81 12.34 7.30 19.22
N MET A 82 12.30 8.37 18.43
CA MET A 82 13.22 8.55 17.30
C MET A 82 14.52 9.21 17.77
N PRO A 83 15.66 8.51 17.72
CA PRO A 83 16.93 9.07 18.14
C PRO A 83 17.43 10.11 17.12
N GLN A 84 18.07 11.16 17.62
CA GLN A 84 18.77 12.16 16.80
C GLN A 84 20.27 11.96 16.94
N VAL A 85 20.97 11.75 15.82
CA VAL A 85 22.40 11.45 15.80
C VAL A 85 23.22 12.67 15.41
N ALA A 86 24.38 12.84 16.03
CA ALA A 86 25.34 13.91 15.74
C ALA A 86 26.79 13.43 15.89
N GLY A 87 27.74 14.15 15.28
CA GLY A 87 29.18 13.93 15.51
C GLY A 87 29.73 12.58 15.02
N GLY A 88 29.09 11.94 14.03
CA GLY A 88 29.54 10.65 13.48
C GLY A 88 29.06 9.41 14.23
N ALA A 89 28.17 9.57 15.23
CA ALA A 89 27.48 8.43 15.83
C ALA A 89 26.42 7.85 14.89
N SER A 90 26.13 6.55 15.04
CA SER A 90 24.99 5.89 14.45
C SER A 90 24.06 5.33 15.53
N ALA A 91 22.77 5.34 15.24
CA ALA A 91 21.72 4.79 16.07
C ALA A 91 20.79 3.97 15.17
N VAL A 92 20.91 2.65 15.21
CA VAL A 92 20.19 1.73 14.31
C VAL A 92 19.44 0.71 15.14
N ARG A 93 18.18 0.45 14.82
CA ARG A 93 17.40 -0.61 15.48
C ARG A 93 17.94 -1.96 15.02
N ASP A 94 18.27 -2.82 15.98
CA ASP A 94 18.82 -4.15 15.76
C ASP A 94 17.84 -5.20 16.32
N PHE A 95 17.20 -5.92 15.40
CA PHE A 95 16.20 -6.96 15.71
C PHE A 95 16.85 -8.31 16.07
N SER A 96 18.15 -8.49 15.84
CA SER A 96 18.88 -9.68 16.29
C SER A 96 19.15 -9.66 17.79
N ARG A 97 19.14 -8.47 18.41
CA ARG A 97 19.35 -8.26 19.85
C ARG A 97 18.06 -7.75 20.50
N ARG A 98 17.04 -8.60 20.56
CA ARG A 98 15.75 -8.28 21.20
C ARG A 98 15.85 -8.28 22.72
N TYR A 99 15.28 -7.28 23.37
CA TYR A 99 15.03 -7.29 24.81
C TYR A 99 13.75 -8.05 25.12
N LEU A 100 13.87 -9.10 25.96
CA LEU A 100 12.79 -10.03 26.33
C LEU A 100 11.99 -10.52 25.11
N GLN A 101 12.67 -10.75 23.98
CA GLN A 101 12.11 -11.22 22.70
C GLN A 101 11.04 -10.30 22.06
N ARG A 102 10.80 -9.08 22.59
CA ARG A 102 9.72 -8.19 22.11
C ARG A 102 10.22 -6.91 21.45
N LEU A 103 11.14 -6.17 22.08
CA LEU A 103 11.61 -4.88 21.57
C LEU A 103 13.00 -5.01 20.94
N PRO A 104 13.26 -4.39 19.77
CA PRO A 104 14.60 -4.34 19.22
C PRO A 104 15.50 -3.47 20.09
N GLY A 105 16.78 -3.83 20.16
CA GLY A 105 17.80 -2.97 20.76
C GLY A 105 18.14 -1.82 19.83
N LEU A 106 18.27 -0.60 20.36
CA LEU A 106 18.90 0.48 19.62
C LEU A 106 20.42 0.34 19.71
N GLN A 107 21.06 -0.11 18.63
CA GLN A 107 22.51 -0.16 18.51
C GLN A 107 23.06 1.26 18.39
N ILE A 108 23.95 1.63 19.31
CA ILE A 108 24.66 2.90 19.35
C ILE A 108 26.14 2.65 19.03
N ASN A 109 26.68 3.35 18.04
CA ASN A 109 28.08 3.20 17.59
C ASN A 109 28.68 4.57 17.17
N GLY A 110 30.01 4.64 17.01
CA GLY A 110 30.73 5.80 16.48
C GLY A 110 31.37 6.67 17.56
N GLY A 111 32.36 6.11 18.28
CA GLY A 111 32.94 6.54 19.57
C GLY A 111 33.41 7.98 19.83
N ALA A 112 33.04 8.96 19.00
CA ALA A 112 33.18 10.41 19.25
C ALA A 112 31.86 11.20 19.05
N GLY A 113 30.77 10.55 18.62
CA GLY A 113 29.48 11.19 18.37
C GLY A 113 28.49 11.06 19.53
N THR A 114 27.34 11.74 19.38
CA THR A 114 26.25 11.72 20.36
C THR A 114 24.93 11.28 19.73
N VAL A 115 24.11 10.62 20.55
CA VAL A 115 22.75 10.19 20.22
C VAL A 115 21.80 10.80 21.25
N THR A 116 20.95 11.72 20.82
CA THR A 116 19.92 12.34 21.66
C THR A 116 18.62 11.54 21.55
N ILE A 117 18.07 11.14 22.69
CA ILE A 117 16.84 10.35 22.77
C ILE A 117 15.76 11.20 23.44
N PRO A 118 14.66 11.53 22.73
CA PRO A 118 13.51 12.15 23.36
C PRO A 118 12.83 11.19 24.35
N LEU A 119 12.36 11.73 25.47
CA LEU A 119 11.57 10.99 26.44
C LEU A 119 10.07 11.09 26.08
N ARG A 120 9.30 10.05 26.41
CA ARG A 120 7.84 10.01 26.24
C ARG A 120 7.17 11.17 26.98
N ASP A 121 7.56 11.37 28.23
CA ASP A 121 7.13 12.48 29.08
C ASP A 121 8.34 13.23 29.65
N PRO A 122 8.31 14.58 29.70
CA PRO A 122 9.35 15.35 30.36
C PRO A 122 9.45 15.06 31.86
N LEU A 123 10.68 15.11 32.38
CA LEU A 123 10.96 15.09 33.82
C LEU A 123 11.08 16.52 34.34
N ASP A 124 10.25 16.89 35.30
CA ASP A 124 10.22 18.25 35.89
C ASP A 124 11.37 18.51 36.88
N ALA A 125 12.03 17.45 37.34
CA ALA A 125 13.14 17.51 38.28
C ALA A 125 14.14 16.36 38.03
N PRO A 126 15.39 16.47 38.51
CA PRO A 126 16.36 15.37 38.48
C PRO A 126 15.77 14.10 39.12
N THR A 127 15.57 13.07 38.30
CA THR A 127 14.86 11.84 38.69
C THR A 127 15.78 10.63 38.51
N PRO A 128 15.92 9.76 39.52
CA PRO A 128 16.62 8.48 39.37
C PRO A 128 15.94 7.59 38.32
N CYS A 129 16.73 7.07 37.38
CA CYS A 129 16.28 6.28 36.24
C CYS A 129 17.19 5.06 36.03
N ARG A 130 16.68 4.07 35.32
CA ARG A 130 17.43 2.89 34.88
C ARG A 130 17.47 2.84 33.36
N VAL A 131 18.66 2.72 32.79
CA VAL A 131 18.86 2.47 31.36
C VAL A 131 19.24 1.02 31.15
N TRP A 132 18.48 0.31 30.34
CA TRP A 132 18.68 -1.12 30.10
C TRP A 132 19.60 -1.31 28.91
N MET A 133 20.82 -1.76 29.14
CA MET A 133 21.87 -1.83 28.12
C MET A 133 22.57 -3.18 28.09
N ARG A 134 23.14 -3.52 26.93
CA ARG A 134 24.07 -4.64 26.74
C ARG A 134 25.20 -4.26 25.78
N ALA A 135 26.27 -5.03 25.80
CA ALA A 135 27.32 -4.94 24.80
C ALA A 135 28.00 -6.30 24.59
N ASP A 136 28.28 -6.63 23.33
CA ASP A 136 28.99 -7.87 22.97
C ASP A 136 30.47 -7.80 23.41
N GLN A 137 31.02 -6.60 23.52
CA GLN A 137 32.33 -6.32 24.10
C GLN A 137 32.20 -5.26 25.17
N ALA A 138 33.04 -5.35 26.22
CA ALA A 138 33.00 -4.40 27.32
C ALA A 138 33.25 -2.97 26.82
N VAL A 139 32.39 -2.03 27.21
CA VAL A 139 32.43 -0.65 26.71
C VAL A 139 31.93 0.33 27.75
N THR A 140 32.57 1.50 27.81
CA THR A 140 32.09 2.63 28.61
C THR A 140 31.42 3.64 27.70
N VAL A 141 30.21 4.06 28.07
CA VAL A 141 29.44 5.13 27.40
C VAL A 141 29.11 6.22 28.41
N SER A 142 28.77 7.43 27.95
CA SER A 142 28.27 8.49 28.84
C SER A 142 26.78 8.72 28.58
N VAL A 143 25.98 8.72 29.64
CA VAL A 143 24.53 8.95 29.61
C VAL A 143 24.21 10.18 30.44
N ALA A 144 23.74 11.25 29.80
CA ALA A 144 23.52 12.55 30.41
C ALA A 144 24.74 13.05 31.23
N GLY A 145 25.95 12.76 30.76
CA GLY A 145 27.20 13.11 31.45
C GLY A 145 27.68 12.10 32.51
N THR A 146 26.88 11.08 32.84
CA THR A 146 27.25 10.02 33.78
C THR A 146 27.94 8.86 33.04
N PRO A 147 29.16 8.44 33.42
CA PRO A 147 29.83 7.29 32.81
C PRO A 147 29.16 5.98 33.23
N VAL A 148 28.79 5.14 32.26
CA VAL A 148 28.18 3.83 32.44
C VAL A 148 29.10 2.76 31.86
N ASN A 149 29.55 1.83 32.70
CA ASN A 149 30.43 0.73 32.32
C ASN A 149 29.60 -0.53 32.01
N ILE A 150 29.51 -0.89 30.74
CA ILE A 150 28.74 -2.05 30.27
C ILE A 150 29.69 -3.24 30.12
N PRO A 151 29.50 -4.34 30.88
CA PRO A 151 30.33 -5.53 30.75
C PRO A 151 30.06 -6.26 29.43
N ALA A 152 31.01 -7.09 29.00
CA ALA A 152 30.77 -7.99 27.87
C ALA A 152 29.75 -9.08 28.26
N GLY A 153 28.68 -9.23 27.48
CA GLY A 153 27.63 -10.20 27.79
C GLY A 153 26.43 -10.15 26.84
N GLY A 154 25.63 -11.22 26.86
CA GLY A 154 24.48 -11.38 25.96
C GLY A 154 23.18 -10.73 26.43
N ASP A 155 22.99 -10.54 27.74
CA ASP A 155 21.72 -10.07 28.29
C ASP A 155 21.73 -8.58 28.61
N TYR A 156 20.56 -7.95 28.53
CA TYR A 156 20.36 -6.57 28.96
C TYR A 156 20.35 -6.46 30.48
N ALA A 157 21.09 -5.50 31.01
CA ALA A 157 21.15 -5.19 32.43
C ALA A 157 20.75 -3.72 32.69
N PRO A 158 20.11 -3.42 33.83
CA PRO A 158 19.77 -2.05 34.20
C PRO A 158 21.00 -1.33 34.78
N PHE A 159 21.23 -0.09 34.34
CA PHE A 159 22.26 0.80 34.90
C PHE A 159 21.61 2.06 35.47
N PRO A 160 21.95 2.47 36.72
CA PRO A 160 21.38 3.65 37.34
C PRO A 160 21.96 4.93 36.75
N VAL A 161 21.09 5.89 36.42
CA VAL A 161 21.43 7.23 35.92
C VAL A 161 20.45 8.26 36.48
N THR A 162 20.84 9.53 36.56
CA THR A 162 19.91 10.62 36.90
C THR A 162 19.59 11.43 35.65
N LEU A 163 18.30 11.53 35.30
CA LEU A 163 17.84 12.25 34.10
C LEU A 163 16.99 13.47 34.50
N ASN A 164 16.93 14.46 33.62
CA ASN A 164 16.14 15.68 33.81
C ASN A 164 15.69 16.24 32.45
N GLY A 165 14.54 16.91 32.39
CA GLY A 165 14.00 17.52 31.17
C GLY A 165 13.37 16.51 30.20
N ALA A 166 13.24 16.91 28.93
CA ALA A 166 12.50 16.16 27.91
C ALA A 166 13.33 15.18 27.06
N GLN A 167 14.66 15.19 27.20
CA GLN A 167 15.56 14.40 26.36
C GLN A 167 16.78 13.96 27.16
N THR A 168 17.42 12.87 26.74
CA THR A 168 18.70 12.41 27.27
C THR A 168 19.73 12.26 26.16
N VAL A 169 21.01 12.53 26.46
CA VAL A 169 22.11 12.48 25.49
C VAL A 169 23.03 11.32 25.83
N PHE A 170 23.27 10.46 24.85
CA PHE A 170 24.22 9.35 24.91
C PHE A 170 25.48 9.72 24.12
N ALA A 171 26.67 9.65 24.73
CA ALA A 171 27.93 9.70 24.01
C ALA A 171 28.40 8.27 23.72
N ALA A 172 28.59 7.95 22.44
CA ALA A 172 28.95 6.61 21.99
C ALA A 172 30.36 6.22 22.49
N GLY A 173 30.53 4.94 22.83
CA GLY A 173 31.83 4.36 23.17
C GLY A 173 32.59 3.87 21.93
N PRO A 174 33.84 3.41 22.10
CA PRO A 174 34.66 2.89 21.00
C PRO A 174 34.15 1.56 20.41
N GLN A 175 33.27 0.86 21.12
CA GLN A 175 32.61 -0.38 20.70
C GLN A 175 31.09 -0.17 20.65
N PRO A 176 30.36 -0.93 19.83
CA PRO A 176 28.90 -0.84 19.78
C PRO A 176 28.26 -1.33 21.08
N CYS A 177 27.21 -0.65 21.51
CA CYS A 177 26.33 -1.10 22.59
C CYS A 177 24.87 -1.03 22.14
N TRP A 178 23.98 -1.69 22.88
CA TRP A 178 22.55 -1.68 22.58
C TRP A 178 21.77 -1.19 23.79
N LEU A 179 20.80 -0.31 23.53
CA LEU A 179 19.86 0.23 24.51
C LEU A 179 18.47 -0.36 24.25
N ALA A 180 17.87 -1.01 25.25
CA ALA A 180 16.54 -1.60 25.15
C ALA A 180 15.43 -0.62 25.49
N LEU A 181 15.52 -0.01 26.67
CA LEU A 181 14.54 0.94 27.19
C LEU A 181 15.14 1.83 28.28
N ILE A 182 14.43 2.89 28.61
CA ILE A 182 14.70 3.79 29.73
C ILE A 182 13.44 3.85 30.59
N GLU A 183 13.57 3.64 31.90
CA GLU A 183 12.48 3.76 32.87
C GLU A 183 12.95 4.53 34.12
N THR A 184 12.01 5.07 34.89
CA THR A 184 12.31 5.59 36.24
C THR A 184 12.72 4.45 37.18
N GLU A 185 13.50 4.77 38.20
CA GLU A 185 13.82 3.81 39.25
C GLU A 185 12.57 3.48 40.06
N ALA A 186 12.20 2.20 40.07
CA ALA A 186 11.04 1.72 40.82
C ALA A 186 11.36 1.67 42.33
N PRO A 187 10.38 1.91 43.21
CA PRO A 187 10.56 1.76 44.65
C PRO A 187 10.98 0.33 45.00
N ALA A 188 11.90 0.19 45.94
CA ALA A 188 12.44 -1.09 46.35
C ALA A 188 11.61 -1.78 47.45
N ASP A 189 10.33 -1.39 47.58
CA ASP A 189 9.45 -1.82 48.65
C ASP A 189 8.94 -3.26 48.49
N ALA A 190 8.49 -3.86 49.60
CA ALA A 190 7.92 -5.21 49.60
C ALA A 190 6.57 -5.31 48.84
N ALA A 191 5.89 -4.19 48.59
CA ALA A 191 4.68 -4.13 47.76
C ALA A 191 5.04 -4.07 46.27
N ALA A 192 4.22 -4.66 45.41
CA ALA A 192 4.46 -4.61 43.97
C ALA A 192 4.18 -3.19 43.46
N VAL A 193 5.14 -2.61 42.75
CA VAL A 193 4.96 -1.38 41.96
C VAL A 193 5.17 -1.73 40.50
N LEU A 194 4.20 -1.37 39.68
CA LEU A 194 4.27 -1.52 38.24
C LEU A 194 3.54 -0.36 37.59
N HIS A 195 4.13 0.12 36.51
CA HIS A 195 3.57 1.14 35.65
C HIS A 195 3.18 0.48 34.33
N TRP A 196 2.22 1.05 33.64
CA TRP A 196 1.98 0.74 32.24
C TRP A 196 1.90 2.03 31.44
N CYS A 197 2.29 1.93 30.17
CA CYS A 197 2.11 3.04 29.28
C CYS A 197 0.67 3.16 28.78
N ALA A 198 0.28 4.36 28.36
CA ALA A 198 -0.95 4.58 27.61
C ALA A 198 -0.94 3.73 26.33
N GLY A 199 -2.09 3.15 26.00
CA GLY A 199 -2.25 2.28 24.84
C GLY A 199 -3.67 1.79 24.63
N GLY A 200 -3.88 1.03 23.55
CA GLY A 200 -5.16 0.44 23.17
C GLY A 200 -5.08 -1.08 23.09
N PHE A 201 -5.96 -1.77 23.81
CA PHE A 201 -6.02 -3.22 23.90
C PHE A 201 -7.38 -3.75 23.43
N GLN A 202 -7.39 -4.80 22.60
CA GLN A 202 -8.59 -5.46 22.12
C GLN A 202 -8.74 -6.86 22.72
N ILE A 203 -9.89 -7.15 23.35
CA ILE A 203 -10.24 -8.50 23.81
C ILE A 203 -11.68 -8.80 23.41
N GLY A 204 -11.91 -9.93 22.73
CA GLY A 204 -13.28 -10.38 22.37
C GLY A 204 -14.08 -9.36 21.55
N GLY A 205 -13.42 -8.55 20.71
CA GLY A 205 -14.05 -7.49 19.92
C GLY A 205 -14.26 -6.15 20.66
N LEU A 206 -13.94 -6.08 21.96
CA LEU A 206 -13.95 -4.84 22.74
C LEU A 206 -12.60 -4.14 22.68
N LEU A 207 -12.59 -2.86 22.33
CA LEU A 207 -11.40 -2.01 22.38
C LEU A 207 -11.40 -1.19 23.67
N ALA A 208 -10.39 -1.39 24.51
CA ALA A 208 -10.14 -0.60 25.69
C ALA A 208 -8.92 0.29 25.49
N THR A 209 -9.03 1.56 25.85
CA THR A 209 -7.90 2.48 25.93
C THR A 209 -7.65 2.82 27.38
N ALA A 210 -6.39 2.96 27.77
CA ALA A 210 -6.03 3.48 29.08
C ALA A 210 -4.89 4.48 28.95
N SER A 211 -4.81 5.41 29.89
CA SER A 211 -3.70 6.33 30.08
C SER A 211 -2.58 5.66 30.88
N ASP A 212 -1.43 6.33 30.94
CA ASP A 212 -0.35 5.94 31.85
C ASP A 212 -0.86 5.97 33.29
N ALA A 213 -0.62 4.88 34.02
CA ALA A 213 -1.02 4.77 35.41
C ALA A 213 -0.08 3.82 36.17
N VAL A 214 -0.26 3.78 37.49
CA VAL A 214 0.51 2.96 38.41
C VAL A 214 -0.43 2.00 39.12
N TRP A 215 0.04 0.78 39.33
CA TRP A 215 -0.74 -0.20 40.07
C TRP A 215 -0.64 0.00 41.59
N PRO A 216 -1.73 -0.25 42.33
CA PRO A 216 -3.09 -0.41 41.82
C PRO A 216 -3.65 0.94 41.37
N ASP A 217 -4.40 0.94 40.25
CA ASP A 217 -5.16 2.12 39.78
C ASP A 217 -6.47 2.26 40.58
N LEU A 218 -6.32 2.35 41.89
CA LEU A 218 -7.35 2.52 42.92
C LEU A 218 -6.77 3.39 44.05
N THR A 219 -7.65 4.04 44.80
CA THR A 219 -7.30 4.86 45.97
C THR A 219 -7.84 4.24 47.25
N GLY A 220 -7.31 4.70 48.40
CA GLY A 220 -7.80 4.32 49.72
C GLY A 220 -7.49 2.87 50.14
N PRO A 221 -8.19 2.35 51.15
CA PRO A 221 -7.86 1.08 51.80
C PRO A 221 -7.93 -0.15 50.88
N ALA A 222 -8.77 -0.12 49.85
CA ALA A 222 -8.82 -1.18 48.84
C ALA A 222 -7.50 -1.28 48.06
N ALA A 223 -6.87 -0.14 47.76
CA ALA A 223 -5.55 -0.09 47.14
C ALA A 223 -4.46 -0.63 48.08
N ASP A 224 -4.54 -0.30 49.37
CA ASP A 224 -3.56 -0.75 50.38
C ASP A 224 -3.65 -2.26 50.62
N GLN A 225 -4.86 -2.82 50.66
CA GLN A 225 -5.07 -4.26 50.75
C GLN A 225 -4.50 -5.00 49.54
N LEU A 226 -4.69 -4.47 48.32
CA LEU A 226 -4.09 -5.04 47.12
C LEU A 226 -2.55 -4.98 47.17
N ARG A 227 -1.98 -3.84 47.57
CA ARG A 227 -0.53 -3.69 47.75
C ARG A 227 0.03 -4.68 48.76
N ALA A 228 -0.62 -4.84 49.91
CA ALA A 228 -0.23 -5.81 50.93
C ALA A 228 -0.32 -7.25 50.40
N ALA A 229 -1.42 -7.60 49.71
CA ALA A 229 -1.64 -8.92 49.13
C ALA A 229 -0.65 -9.27 47.99
N SER A 230 -0.07 -8.26 47.33
CA SER A 230 0.98 -8.48 46.33
C SER A 230 2.31 -8.93 46.93
N GLY A 231 2.49 -8.82 48.24
CA GLY A 231 3.71 -9.25 48.93
C GLY A 231 4.03 -10.73 48.70
N GLY A 232 5.30 -11.10 48.81
CA GLY A 232 5.74 -12.47 48.60
C GLY A 232 7.21 -12.68 48.95
N ALA A 233 7.63 -13.94 49.05
CA ALA A 233 9.04 -14.29 49.25
C ALA A 233 9.88 -13.97 48.00
N VAL A 234 11.20 -13.86 48.18
CA VAL A 234 12.16 -13.76 47.06
C VAL A 234 11.96 -14.94 46.10
N GLY A 235 11.96 -14.66 44.80
CA GLY A 235 11.69 -15.62 43.73
C GLY A 235 10.20 -15.87 43.44
N SER A 236 9.28 -15.28 44.21
CA SER A 236 7.84 -15.35 43.88
C SER A 236 7.53 -14.62 42.58
N ARG A 237 6.62 -15.19 41.78
CA ARG A 237 6.25 -14.69 40.46
C ARG A 237 4.81 -14.21 40.42
N LEU A 238 4.61 -13.06 39.77
CA LEU A 238 3.31 -12.42 39.59
C LEU A 238 3.08 -12.19 38.09
N ALA A 239 1.92 -12.61 37.60
CA ALA A 239 1.46 -12.25 36.26
C ALA A 239 0.62 -10.97 36.35
N ALA A 240 1.06 -9.91 35.67
CA ALA A 240 0.22 -8.76 35.38
C ALA A 240 -0.72 -9.11 34.23
N TYR A 241 -2.00 -8.81 34.39
CA TYR A 241 -3.03 -9.07 33.38
C TYR A 241 -4.02 -7.92 33.31
N LEU A 242 -4.59 -7.75 32.13
CA LEU A 242 -5.71 -6.85 31.87
C LEU A 242 -7.02 -7.59 32.13
N GLU A 243 -7.88 -7.00 32.93
CA GLU A 243 -9.29 -7.35 33.03
C GLU A 243 -10.12 -6.26 32.35
N LEU A 244 -10.91 -6.66 31.34
CA LEU A 244 -11.99 -5.85 30.80
C LEU A 244 -13.32 -6.31 31.40
N SER A 245 -14.10 -5.37 31.90
CA SER A 245 -15.42 -5.65 32.47
C SER A 245 -16.40 -4.52 32.16
N GLU A 246 -17.65 -4.88 31.89
CA GLU A 246 -18.73 -3.90 31.81
C GLU A 246 -19.18 -3.47 33.22
N ARG A 247 -19.24 -2.16 33.45
CA ARG A 247 -19.74 -1.55 34.68
C ARG A 247 -20.96 -0.69 34.38
N VAL A 248 -22.02 -0.87 35.15
CA VAL A 248 -23.21 -0.02 35.05
C VAL A 248 -22.91 1.34 35.67
N VAL A 249 -23.17 2.41 34.93
CA VAL A 249 -23.02 3.80 35.33
C VAL A 249 -24.39 4.46 35.36
N THR A 250 -24.69 5.14 36.45
CA THR A 250 -25.95 5.84 36.69
C THR A 250 -25.70 7.30 37.03
N ALA A 251 -26.77 8.03 37.30
CA ALA A 251 -26.71 9.40 37.78
C ALA A 251 -26.08 9.58 39.17
N VAL A 252 -25.74 8.48 39.86
CA VAL A 252 -24.98 8.51 41.13
C VAL A 252 -23.50 8.76 40.84
N GLU A 253 -22.94 8.08 39.86
CA GLU A 253 -21.53 8.21 39.44
C GLU A 253 -21.33 9.42 38.51
N ASP A 254 -22.28 9.65 37.61
CA ASP A 254 -22.24 10.76 36.65
C ASP A 254 -23.55 11.57 36.69
N PRO A 255 -23.62 12.66 37.48
CA PRO A 255 -24.81 13.52 37.56
C PRO A 255 -25.27 14.09 36.22
N GLY A 256 -24.37 14.15 35.21
CA GLY A 256 -24.69 14.64 33.87
C GLY A 256 -25.50 13.66 33.01
N LEU A 257 -25.76 12.44 33.49
CA LEU A 257 -26.67 11.49 32.83
C LEU A 257 -28.15 11.85 33.03
N ARG A 258 -28.49 12.64 34.06
CA ARG A 258 -29.87 13.01 34.41
C ARG A 258 -30.55 13.76 33.28
N GLU A 259 -31.73 13.30 32.88
CA GLU A 259 -32.60 14.01 31.93
C GLU A 259 -33.23 15.24 32.60
N GLN A 260 -32.89 16.43 32.11
CA GLN A 260 -33.34 17.70 32.68
C GLN A 260 -34.86 17.87 32.56
N ALA A 261 -35.48 17.31 31.52
CA ALA A 261 -36.91 17.42 31.27
C ALA A 261 -37.78 16.65 32.28
N LEU A 262 -37.24 15.63 32.96
CA LEU A 262 -38.02 14.77 33.87
C LEU A 262 -37.93 15.18 35.35
N GLY A 263 -37.26 16.29 35.63
CA GLY A 263 -37.07 16.80 36.98
C GLY A 263 -36.03 16.01 37.80
N PRO A 264 -35.75 16.47 39.03
CA PRO A 264 -34.79 15.80 39.91
C PRO A 264 -35.25 14.38 40.29
N GLY A 265 -34.36 13.39 40.12
CA GLY A 265 -34.53 12.03 40.63
C GLY A 265 -35.10 10.99 39.66
N ARG A 266 -35.33 11.33 38.38
CA ARG A 266 -35.83 10.37 37.37
C ARG A 266 -34.81 10.17 36.25
N GLU A 267 -34.30 8.95 36.16
CA GLU A 267 -33.43 8.48 35.07
C GLU A 267 -34.25 7.58 34.14
N THR A 268 -34.03 7.72 32.83
CA THR A 268 -34.75 6.91 31.81
C THR A 268 -33.94 5.73 31.33
N THR A 269 -32.61 5.81 31.37
CA THR A 269 -31.77 4.70 30.93
C THR A 269 -30.38 4.75 31.57
N SER A 270 -29.88 3.59 32.01
CA SER A 270 -28.53 3.45 32.56
C SER A 270 -27.47 3.48 31.45
N ARG A 271 -26.23 3.72 31.81
CA ARG A 271 -25.08 3.55 30.93
C ARG A 271 -24.28 2.31 31.34
N SER A 272 -23.51 1.77 30.41
CA SER A 272 -22.45 0.82 30.69
C SER A 272 -21.13 1.42 30.23
N GLU A 273 -20.14 1.41 31.11
CA GLU A 273 -18.76 1.79 30.83
C GLU A 273 -17.93 0.50 30.69
N LEU A 274 -17.05 0.48 29.68
CA LEU A 274 -16.04 -0.56 29.58
C LEU A 274 -14.88 -0.19 30.50
N VAL A 275 -14.73 -0.91 31.60
CA VAL A 275 -13.66 -0.66 32.57
C VAL A 275 -12.49 -1.59 32.26
N ALA A 276 -11.32 -0.99 32.08
CA ALA A 276 -10.05 -1.67 31.88
C ALA A 276 -9.19 -1.56 33.14
N GLN A 277 -8.84 -2.69 33.76
CA GLN A 277 -8.02 -2.72 34.96
C GLN A 277 -6.83 -3.63 34.79
N VAL A 278 -5.63 -3.12 35.08
CA VAL A 278 -4.44 -3.96 35.25
C VAL A 278 -4.43 -4.53 36.66
N LYS A 279 -4.28 -5.85 36.77
CA LYS A 279 -4.31 -6.59 38.04
C LYS A 279 -3.14 -7.60 38.11
N LEU A 280 -2.89 -8.11 39.32
CA LEU A 280 -1.82 -9.07 39.60
C LEU A 280 -2.38 -10.42 40.04
N ALA A 281 -1.81 -11.51 39.52
CA ALA A 281 -2.10 -12.88 39.92
C ALA A 281 -0.82 -13.64 40.29
N PRO A 282 -0.71 -14.25 41.48
CA PRO A 282 0.37 -15.19 41.78
C PRO A 282 0.43 -16.34 40.78
N VAL A 283 1.66 -16.69 40.38
CA VAL A 283 1.96 -17.80 39.50
C VAL A 283 2.54 -18.95 40.31
N THR A 284 1.94 -20.14 40.20
CA THR A 284 2.40 -21.34 40.91
C THR A 284 2.53 -22.52 39.95
N GLY A 285 3.61 -23.30 40.10
CA GLY A 285 3.82 -24.52 39.31
C GLY A 285 4.08 -24.31 37.81
N LEU A 286 4.34 -23.08 37.36
CA LEU A 286 4.68 -22.74 35.98
C LEU A 286 5.96 -21.91 35.92
N ALA A 287 6.94 -22.37 35.14
CA ALA A 287 8.22 -21.71 34.97
C ALA A 287 8.32 -20.87 33.68
N GLU A 288 7.77 -21.38 32.58
CA GLU A 288 7.90 -20.81 31.24
C GLU A 288 6.88 -19.70 30.97
N PRO A 289 7.30 -18.50 30.48
CA PRO A 289 6.39 -17.41 30.12
C PRO A 289 5.27 -17.83 29.16
N ALA A 290 5.60 -18.63 28.14
CA ALA A 290 4.61 -19.11 27.16
C ALA A 290 3.52 -19.98 27.80
N ALA A 291 3.87 -20.81 28.79
CA ALA A 291 2.91 -21.65 29.51
C ALA A 291 1.97 -20.81 30.39
N ILE A 292 2.49 -19.74 30.99
CA ILE A 292 1.72 -18.77 31.78
C ILE A 292 0.76 -18.00 30.86
N ALA A 293 1.22 -17.53 29.70
CA ALA A 293 0.36 -16.86 28.72
C ALA A 293 -0.75 -17.79 28.21
N GLY A 294 -0.44 -19.07 27.95
CA GLY A 294 -1.42 -20.09 27.56
C GLY A 294 -2.44 -20.45 28.65
N ALA A 295 -2.12 -20.23 29.93
CA ALA A 295 -3.07 -20.45 31.02
C ALA A 295 -4.27 -19.48 30.98
N PHE A 296 -4.08 -18.26 30.49
CA PHE A 296 -5.16 -17.26 30.33
C PHE A 296 -6.17 -17.63 29.25
N ALA A 297 -5.83 -18.51 28.31
CA ALA A 297 -6.79 -19.07 27.36
C ALA A 297 -7.73 -20.10 28.01
N ARG A 298 -7.41 -20.57 29.21
CA ARG A 298 -8.17 -21.56 29.98
C ARG A 298 -8.67 -20.91 31.28
N VAL A 299 -9.66 -20.04 31.15
CA VAL A 299 -10.29 -19.40 32.32
C VAL A 299 -11.16 -20.43 33.04
N SER A 300 -10.86 -20.69 34.30
CA SER A 300 -11.70 -21.52 35.16
C SER A 300 -12.96 -20.75 35.52
N LEU A 301 -14.11 -21.20 35.04
CA LEU A 301 -15.41 -20.62 35.33
C LEU A 301 -16.19 -21.50 36.34
N PRO A 302 -17.04 -20.90 37.19
CA PRO A 302 -17.97 -21.66 38.02
C PRO A 302 -18.94 -22.48 37.16
N THR A 303 -19.34 -23.65 37.67
CA THR A 303 -20.24 -24.57 36.97
C THR A 303 -21.72 -24.36 37.31
N GLY A 304 -22.02 -23.35 38.14
CA GLY A 304 -23.35 -23.02 38.64
C GLY A 304 -24.36 -22.78 37.52
N ARG A 305 -25.49 -23.45 37.60
CA ARG A 305 -26.61 -23.32 36.68
C ARG A 305 -27.87 -22.93 37.42
N VAL A 306 -28.67 -22.05 36.82
CA VAL A 306 -30.00 -21.67 37.32
C VAL A 306 -31.01 -21.77 36.19
N SER A 307 -32.06 -22.53 36.42
CA SER A 307 -33.23 -22.63 35.56
C SER A 307 -34.42 -22.01 36.27
N PHE A 308 -35.00 -20.96 35.70
CA PHE A 308 -36.24 -20.41 36.24
C PHE A 308 -37.44 -21.19 35.72
N GLY A 309 -38.39 -21.43 36.62
CA GLY A 309 -39.63 -22.10 36.31
C GLY A 309 -40.75 -21.54 37.17
N THR A 310 -41.93 -22.13 37.02
CA THR A 310 -43.07 -21.85 37.90
C THR A 310 -43.44 -23.12 38.65
N SER A 311 -43.88 -22.98 39.89
CA SER A 311 -44.43 -24.10 40.65
C SER A 311 -45.54 -24.78 39.86
N ALA A 312 -45.48 -26.11 39.78
CA ALA A 312 -46.55 -26.90 39.18
C ALA A 312 -47.85 -26.66 39.93
N GLY A 313 -48.94 -26.45 39.19
CA GLY A 313 -50.27 -26.38 39.79
C GLY A 313 -50.65 -27.73 40.37
N THR A 314 -51.16 -27.75 41.59
CA THR A 314 -51.73 -28.98 42.16
C THR A 314 -53.15 -29.15 41.66
N ALA A 315 -53.41 -30.30 41.02
CA ALA A 315 -54.77 -30.73 40.75
C ALA A 315 -55.51 -30.87 42.08
N ALA A 316 -56.71 -30.29 42.16
CA ALA A 316 -57.58 -30.48 43.31
C ALA A 316 -57.91 -31.98 43.44
N ALA A 317 -57.67 -32.57 44.61
CA ALA A 317 -58.03 -33.96 44.88
C ALA A 317 -59.56 -34.15 44.96
N ASP A 318 -60.28 -33.07 45.29
CA ASP A 318 -61.74 -33.00 45.30
C ASP A 318 -62.24 -32.26 44.03
N PRO A 319 -63.17 -32.85 43.24
CA PRO A 319 -63.76 -32.19 42.07
C PRO A 319 -64.54 -30.89 42.36
N CYS A 320 -64.80 -30.55 43.63
CA CYS A 320 -65.41 -29.29 44.05
C CYS A 320 -64.40 -28.19 44.45
N ASP A 321 -63.12 -28.53 44.60
CA ASP A 321 -62.06 -27.57 44.87
C ASP A 321 -61.51 -26.99 43.56
N LEU A 322 -61.28 -25.68 43.55
CA LEU A 322 -60.62 -25.04 42.40
C LEU A 322 -59.14 -25.49 42.39
N PRO A 323 -58.62 -26.00 41.25
CA PRO A 323 -57.22 -26.37 41.16
C PRO A 323 -56.37 -25.12 41.40
N VAL A 324 -55.26 -25.26 42.14
CA VAL A 324 -54.29 -24.17 42.29
C VAL A 324 -53.66 -23.97 40.91
N PRO A 325 -53.90 -22.82 40.24
CA PRO A 325 -53.35 -22.60 38.91
C PRO A 325 -51.83 -22.57 39.03
N GLY A 326 -51.14 -23.45 38.29
CA GLY A 326 -49.69 -23.37 38.14
C GLY A 326 -49.31 -22.17 37.28
N GLY A 327 -48.13 -21.60 37.51
CA GLY A 327 -47.66 -20.43 36.76
C GLY A 327 -47.28 -19.27 37.66
N TYR A 328 -46.97 -18.14 37.03
CA TYR A 328 -46.67 -16.90 37.73
C TYR A 328 -47.97 -16.14 38.03
N SER A 329 -48.19 -15.85 39.31
CA SER A 329 -49.42 -15.27 39.85
C SER A 329 -49.31 -13.79 40.19
N GLY A 330 -48.20 -13.14 39.83
CA GLY A 330 -47.98 -11.72 40.07
C GLY A 330 -48.96 -10.84 39.29
N THR A 331 -49.12 -9.59 39.73
CA THR A 331 -50.08 -8.65 39.13
C THR A 331 -49.62 -8.05 37.81
N GLU A 332 -48.31 -8.05 37.55
CA GLU A 332 -47.68 -7.42 36.39
C GLU A 332 -46.50 -8.26 35.89
N ASN A 333 -46.17 -8.09 34.60
CA ASN A 333 -44.96 -8.68 34.03
C ASN A 333 -43.73 -8.05 34.69
N ARG A 334 -42.76 -8.87 35.09
CA ARG A 334 -41.56 -8.41 35.80
C ARG A 334 -40.30 -9.07 35.28
N LEU A 335 -39.16 -8.42 35.53
CA LEU A 335 -37.82 -8.93 35.22
C LEU A 335 -37.08 -9.25 36.52
N TYR A 336 -37.10 -10.52 36.90
CA TYR A 336 -36.45 -11.00 38.10
C TYR A 336 -34.94 -11.12 37.89
N ARG A 337 -34.17 -10.85 38.95
CA ARG A 337 -32.74 -11.12 39.03
C ARG A 337 -32.43 -11.91 40.29
N LEU A 338 -31.73 -13.03 40.15
CA LEU A 338 -31.16 -13.82 41.25
C LEU A 338 -29.63 -13.66 41.21
N ALA A 339 -29.00 -13.25 42.30
CA ALA A 339 -27.56 -13.03 42.39
C ALA A 339 -26.94 -13.75 43.59
N VAL A 340 -25.75 -14.31 43.43
CA VAL A 340 -24.98 -14.92 44.51
C VAL A 340 -24.32 -13.80 45.32
N HIS A 341 -24.59 -13.76 46.62
CA HIS A 341 -23.96 -12.81 47.53
C HIS A 341 -22.74 -13.41 48.24
N GLU A 342 -22.85 -14.64 48.74
CA GLU A 342 -21.80 -15.28 49.53
C GLU A 342 -21.77 -16.78 49.27
N VAL A 343 -20.58 -17.37 49.29
CA VAL A 343 -20.36 -18.82 49.20
C VAL A 343 -19.37 -19.23 50.29
N THR A 344 -19.81 -20.10 51.20
CA THR A 344 -18.94 -20.71 52.21
C THR A 344 -18.64 -22.17 51.85
N THR A 345 -17.42 -22.63 52.15
CA THR A 345 -16.95 -23.98 51.84
C THR A 345 -16.56 -24.73 53.11
N GLY A 346 -16.62 -26.08 53.09
CA GLY A 346 -16.29 -26.92 54.24
C GLY A 346 -17.51 -27.37 55.06
N ALA A 347 -17.29 -27.71 56.34
CA ALA A 347 -18.37 -28.12 57.24
C ALA A 347 -19.32 -26.93 57.47
N GLY A 348 -20.58 -27.06 57.03
CA GLY A 348 -21.56 -25.96 57.02
C GLY A 348 -21.59 -25.15 55.72
N ALA A 349 -21.12 -25.71 54.60
CA ALA A 349 -21.18 -25.07 53.28
C ALA A 349 -22.58 -24.51 52.97
N LEU A 350 -22.62 -23.24 52.59
CA LEU A 350 -23.83 -22.46 52.36
C LEU A 350 -23.60 -21.56 51.14
N THR A 351 -24.58 -21.48 50.25
CA THR A 351 -24.61 -20.46 49.20
C THR A 351 -25.77 -19.51 49.47
N ARG A 352 -25.47 -18.22 49.67
CA ARG A 352 -26.47 -17.19 49.91
C ARG A 352 -26.74 -16.42 48.62
N PHE A 353 -28.01 -16.33 48.27
CA PHE A 353 -28.51 -15.59 47.13
C PHE A 353 -29.31 -14.38 47.60
N LYS A 354 -29.26 -13.30 46.82
CA LYS A 354 -30.14 -12.14 46.91
C LYS A 354 -30.93 -12.04 45.61
N TRP A 355 -32.21 -11.70 45.68
CA TRP A 355 -33.04 -11.59 44.49
C TRP A 355 -33.83 -10.29 44.47
N SER A 356 -34.17 -9.84 43.27
CA SER A 356 -34.98 -8.63 43.05
C SER A 356 -36.02 -8.90 41.98
N ARG A 357 -37.25 -8.47 42.23
CA ARG A 357 -38.34 -8.50 41.24
C ARG A 357 -38.19 -7.49 40.10
N ASP A 358 -37.44 -6.41 40.34
CA ASP A 358 -37.20 -5.33 39.37
C ASP A 358 -35.72 -5.24 38.96
N ASN A 359 -35.10 -6.39 38.69
CA ASN A 359 -33.73 -6.51 38.16
C ASN A 359 -32.61 -5.77 38.96
N ALA A 360 -32.85 -5.53 40.26
CA ALA A 360 -31.99 -4.71 41.13
C ALA A 360 -31.77 -3.28 40.59
N ALA A 361 -32.78 -2.72 39.91
CA ALA A 361 -32.75 -1.39 39.30
C ALA A 361 -33.02 -0.23 40.27
N GLY A 362 -33.25 -0.51 41.56
CA GLY A 362 -33.35 0.51 42.60
C GLY A 362 -31.96 0.84 43.14
N LEU A 363 -31.46 2.05 42.87
CA LEU A 363 -30.13 2.50 43.28
C LEU A 363 -30.20 3.98 43.67
N TRP A 364 -29.69 4.33 44.86
CA TRP A 364 -29.71 5.70 45.37
C TRP A 364 -28.37 6.07 46.01
N PRO A 365 -27.95 7.35 45.91
CA PRO A 365 -26.80 7.83 46.66
C PRO A 365 -27.12 7.83 48.16
N CYS A 366 -26.11 7.60 49.00
CA CYS A 366 -26.26 7.66 50.44
C CYS A 366 -25.06 8.29 51.13
N THR A 367 -25.26 8.79 52.35
CA THR A 367 -24.17 9.18 53.25
C THR A 367 -24.17 8.30 54.50
N LEU A 368 -22.98 7.95 54.98
CA LEU A 368 -22.78 7.07 56.14
C LEU A 368 -22.70 7.89 57.43
N MET A 369 -23.18 7.32 58.54
CA MET A 369 -23.30 8.04 59.81
C MET A 369 -22.76 7.22 60.99
N PRO A 370 -22.04 7.84 61.96
CA PRO A 370 -21.89 9.29 62.21
C PRO A 370 -20.82 9.99 61.33
N ASP A 371 -20.98 11.31 61.10
CA ASP A 371 -20.12 12.14 60.22
C ASP A 371 -18.68 12.38 60.75
N GLN A 372 -18.30 11.91 61.96
CA GLN A 372 -17.03 12.26 62.62
C GLN A 372 -16.49 11.17 63.56
N PRO A 373 -15.15 10.97 63.65
CA PRO A 373 -14.11 11.24 62.65
C PRO A 373 -14.14 10.21 61.49
N PRO A 374 -13.37 10.42 60.39
CA PRO A 374 -13.18 9.41 59.35
C PRO A 374 -12.78 8.05 59.96
N GLY A 375 -13.52 6.99 59.63
CA GLY A 375 -13.35 5.66 60.24
C GLY A 375 -14.20 5.40 61.51
N ALA A 376 -15.05 6.34 61.92
CA ALA A 376 -16.04 6.07 62.96
C ALA A 376 -17.00 4.96 62.52
N ALA A 377 -17.32 4.05 63.43
CA ALA A 377 -18.10 2.88 63.10
C ALA A 377 -19.55 3.25 62.75
N VAL A 378 -19.95 2.90 61.52
CA VAL A 378 -21.21 3.31 60.91
C VAL A 378 -22.36 2.48 61.46
N THR A 379 -23.48 3.15 61.76
CA THR A 379 -24.70 2.54 62.30
C THR A 379 -25.98 2.99 61.58
N HIS A 380 -25.92 4.15 60.91
CA HIS A 380 -27.05 4.74 60.20
C HIS A 380 -26.63 5.22 58.82
N ILE A 381 -27.62 5.44 57.94
CA ILE A 381 -27.44 5.99 56.60
C ILE A 381 -28.46 7.10 56.36
N ARG A 382 -28.09 8.09 55.54
CA ARG A 382 -29.01 9.12 55.06
C ARG A 382 -29.18 9.07 53.55
N ILE A 383 -30.41 9.29 53.10
CA ILE A 383 -30.81 9.38 51.69
C ILE A 383 -31.70 10.61 51.46
N GLY A 384 -32.03 10.93 50.20
CA GLY A 384 -32.93 12.02 49.87
C GLY A 384 -34.36 11.77 50.37
N VAL A 385 -35.06 12.84 50.80
CA VAL A 385 -36.42 12.73 51.36
C VAL A 385 -37.45 12.10 50.41
N ASN A 386 -37.24 12.24 49.10
CA ASN A 386 -38.14 11.71 48.06
C ASN A 386 -37.72 10.33 47.52
N ASP A 387 -36.64 9.74 48.05
CA ASP A 387 -36.20 8.41 47.63
C ASP A 387 -37.18 7.35 48.17
N PRO A 388 -37.62 6.38 47.34
CA PRO A 388 -38.72 5.48 47.65
C PRO A 388 -38.35 4.31 48.59
N LEU A 389 -37.26 4.42 49.35
CA LEU A 389 -36.85 3.41 50.35
C LEU A 389 -37.70 3.52 51.62
N ARG A 390 -37.99 2.39 52.26
CA ARG A 390 -38.87 2.27 53.44
C ARG A 390 -38.23 1.40 54.51
N ALA A 391 -38.71 1.52 55.75
CA ALA A 391 -38.38 0.55 56.79
C ALA A 391 -38.80 -0.86 56.36
N GLY A 392 -37.96 -1.85 56.65
CA GLY A 392 -38.09 -3.24 56.22
C GLY A 392 -37.39 -3.58 54.89
N ASP A 393 -37.04 -2.57 54.08
CA ASP A 393 -36.37 -2.80 52.80
C ASP A 393 -34.98 -3.42 52.99
N LEU A 394 -34.68 -4.43 52.18
CA LEU A 394 -33.38 -5.06 52.11
C LEU A 394 -32.50 -4.29 51.12
N VAL A 395 -31.39 -3.74 51.61
CA VAL A 395 -30.46 -2.95 50.80
C VAL A 395 -29.05 -3.52 50.83
N GLU A 396 -28.34 -3.35 49.73
CA GLU A 396 -26.90 -3.57 49.62
C GLU A 396 -26.19 -2.22 49.57
N LEU A 397 -25.36 -1.95 50.59
CA LEU A 397 -24.45 -0.82 50.60
C LEU A 397 -23.20 -1.17 49.81
N THR A 398 -22.93 -0.40 48.76
CA THR A 398 -21.77 -0.58 47.88
C THR A 398 -21.19 0.78 47.48
N SER A 399 -20.04 0.75 46.82
CA SER A 399 -19.34 1.92 46.31
C SER A 399 -18.56 1.59 45.05
N ASP A 400 -17.90 2.59 44.48
CA ASP A 400 -17.03 2.41 43.32
C ASP A 400 -15.79 1.57 43.66
N ALA A 401 -15.28 1.69 44.89
CA ALA A 401 -14.17 0.87 45.38
C ALA A 401 -14.55 -0.62 45.47
N ILE A 402 -15.78 -0.93 45.93
CA ILE A 402 -16.30 -2.30 45.98
C ILE A 402 -16.51 -2.85 44.57
N GLU A 403 -17.14 -2.09 43.67
CA GLU A 403 -17.44 -2.54 42.30
C GLU A 403 -16.18 -2.81 41.48
N ARG A 404 -15.12 -2.01 41.68
CA ARG A 404 -13.83 -2.14 40.98
C ARG A 404 -12.84 -3.05 41.70
N GLY A 405 -13.07 -3.33 42.99
CA GLY A 405 -12.20 -4.13 43.86
C GLY A 405 -12.43 -5.64 43.74
N ASP A 406 -11.50 -6.40 44.31
CA ASP A 406 -11.55 -7.85 44.42
C ASP A 406 -11.45 -8.26 45.89
N ALA A 407 -12.27 -9.21 46.32
CA ALA A 407 -12.18 -9.84 47.63
C ALA A 407 -11.00 -10.83 47.70
N ALA A 408 -10.64 -11.43 46.57
CA ALA A 408 -9.47 -12.29 46.45
C ALA A 408 -8.82 -12.12 45.06
N PRO A 409 -7.48 -12.09 44.99
CA PRO A 409 -6.77 -11.96 43.71
C PRO A 409 -6.98 -13.19 42.82
N GLY A 410 -6.75 -13.02 41.52
CA GLY A 410 -6.73 -14.13 40.58
C GLY A 410 -5.51 -15.02 40.84
N ALA A 411 -5.48 -16.21 40.25
CA ALA A 411 -4.34 -17.11 40.36
C ALA A 411 -4.05 -17.82 39.05
N VAL A 412 -2.76 -18.01 38.74
CA VAL A 412 -2.31 -18.75 37.55
C VAL A 412 -1.60 -20.02 38.00
N ASN A 413 -2.02 -21.16 37.48
CA ASN A 413 -1.36 -22.44 37.68
C ASN A 413 -1.50 -23.34 36.45
N ALA A 414 -1.02 -24.58 36.54
CA ALA A 414 -1.07 -25.54 35.42
C ALA A 414 -2.49 -25.86 34.90
N LEU A 415 -3.52 -25.73 35.74
CA LEU A 415 -4.92 -25.96 35.36
C LEU A 415 -5.50 -24.81 34.53
N GLY A 416 -4.94 -23.59 34.66
CA GLY A 416 -5.39 -22.42 33.93
C GLY A 416 -5.35 -21.15 34.77
N PHE A 417 -6.10 -20.14 34.33
CA PHE A 417 -6.30 -18.90 35.04
C PHE A 417 -7.60 -18.93 35.84
N ARG A 418 -7.51 -18.78 37.17
CA ARG A 418 -8.66 -18.52 38.04
C ARG A 418 -8.85 -17.01 38.12
N ARG A 419 -9.99 -16.51 37.63
CA ARG A 419 -10.36 -15.09 37.68
C ARG A 419 -10.46 -14.60 39.14
N PRO A 420 -10.20 -13.31 39.43
CA PRO A 420 -10.33 -12.79 40.78
C PRO A 420 -11.81 -12.77 41.20
N GLN A 421 -12.03 -12.96 42.50
CA GLN A 421 -13.35 -12.94 43.11
C GLN A 421 -13.74 -11.49 43.42
N ARG A 422 -14.83 -11.00 42.83
CA ARG A 422 -15.28 -9.62 43.03
C ARG A 422 -15.72 -9.38 44.47
N MET A 423 -15.38 -8.20 44.99
CA MET A 423 -15.89 -7.76 46.27
C MET A 423 -17.41 -7.57 46.20
N GLN A 424 -18.12 -7.83 47.29
CA GLN A 424 -19.58 -7.65 47.39
C GLN A 424 -19.89 -6.55 48.39
N GLY A 425 -20.99 -5.83 48.14
CA GLY A 425 -21.47 -4.82 49.09
C GLY A 425 -22.01 -5.47 50.36
N MET A 426 -22.23 -4.66 51.40
CA MET A 426 -22.75 -5.13 52.69
C MET A 426 -24.28 -5.14 52.66
N LEU A 427 -24.92 -6.24 53.09
CA LEU A 427 -26.38 -6.34 53.16
C LEU A 427 -26.91 -5.86 54.52
N PHE A 428 -27.95 -5.04 54.46
CA PHE A 428 -28.66 -4.55 55.64
C PHE A 428 -30.17 -4.49 55.40
N ARG A 429 -30.94 -4.51 56.48
CA ARG A 429 -32.34 -4.06 56.46
C ARG A 429 -32.45 -2.67 57.05
N LEU A 430 -33.37 -1.88 56.51
CA LEU A 430 -33.61 -0.51 56.98
C LEU A 430 -34.64 -0.50 58.11
N ASP A 431 -34.39 0.31 59.14
CA ASP A 431 -35.35 0.63 60.19
C ASP A 431 -35.52 2.15 60.34
N GLY A 432 -36.73 2.59 60.69
CA GLY A 432 -37.09 4.00 60.80
C GLY A 432 -37.29 4.72 59.45
N GLY A 433 -36.52 5.77 59.20
CA GLY A 433 -36.66 6.65 58.04
C GLY A 433 -37.24 8.03 58.37
N ASP A 434 -36.93 8.55 59.54
CA ASP A 434 -37.35 9.88 59.99
C ASP A 434 -36.74 10.97 59.12
N VAL A 435 -37.50 12.04 58.86
CA VAL A 435 -37.02 13.19 58.10
C VAL A 435 -36.07 14.01 58.98
N VAL A 436 -34.81 14.11 58.57
CA VAL A 436 -33.77 14.88 59.25
C VAL A 436 -33.37 16.06 58.36
N ALA A 437 -33.15 17.23 58.98
CA ALA A 437 -32.76 18.47 58.29
C ALA A 437 -33.70 18.91 57.13
N GLY A 438 -34.96 18.45 57.13
CA GLY A 438 -36.01 18.86 56.20
C GLY A 438 -35.88 18.34 54.75
N SER A 439 -34.78 17.66 54.41
CA SER A 439 -34.49 17.22 53.03
C SER A 439 -33.87 15.82 52.93
N LEU A 440 -33.55 15.18 54.06
CA LEU A 440 -32.98 13.84 54.12
C LEU A 440 -33.84 12.92 54.99
N ARG A 441 -33.73 11.61 54.76
CA ARG A 441 -34.27 10.57 55.64
C ARG A 441 -33.15 9.74 56.22
N GLU A 442 -33.17 9.53 57.53
CA GLU A 442 -32.17 8.74 58.24
C GLU A 442 -32.73 7.37 58.62
N PHE A 443 -32.01 6.32 58.26
CA PHE A 443 -32.36 4.93 58.57
C PHE A 443 -31.28 4.29 59.43
N ARG A 444 -31.72 3.50 60.40
CA ARG A 444 -30.85 2.61 61.16
C ARG A 444 -30.60 1.32 60.37
N LEU A 445 -29.38 0.82 60.43
CA LEU A 445 -29.00 -0.44 59.79
C LEU A 445 -29.25 -1.63 60.72
N LEU A 446 -29.99 -2.62 60.22
CA LEU A 446 -30.22 -3.92 60.86
C LEU A 446 -29.49 -5.03 60.08
N ASP A 447 -29.10 -6.08 60.78
CA ASP A 447 -28.59 -7.31 60.17
C ASP A 447 -29.64 -7.91 59.23
N ALA A 448 -29.20 -8.31 58.03
CA ALA A 448 -30.11 -8.65 56.93
C ALA A 448 -30.92 -9.94 57.17
N LEU A 449 -30.48 -10.82 58.08
CA LEU A 449 -31.12 -12.10 58.37
C LEU A 449 -31.87 -12.09 59.70
N THR A 450 -31.25 -11.56 60.74
CA THR A 450 -31.81 -11.56 62.11
C THR A 450 -32.71 -10.35 62.38
N GLU A 451 -32.63 -9.32 61.54
CA GLU A 451 -33.36 -8.05 61.69
C GLU A 451 -33.09 -7.36 63.05
N THR A 452 -31.97 -7.69 63.67
CA THR A 452 -31.49 -7.02 64.88
C THR A 452 -30.53 -5.88 64.52
N PRO A 453 -30.34 -4.86 65.36
CA PRO A 453 -29.41 -3.78 65.07
C PRO A 453 -28.03 -4.30 64.68
N ALA A 454 -27.56 -3.91 63.49
CA ALA A 454 -26.26 -4.35 62.99
C ALA A 454 -25.14 -3.81 63.90
N PRO A 455 -24.08 -4.59 64.14
CA PRO A 455 -22.91 -4.06 64.83
C PRO A 455 -22.30 -2.91 64.02
N PRO A 456 -21.78 -1.86 64.68
CA PRO A 456 -21.07 -0.78 63.99
C PRO A 456 -19.93 -1.33 63.12
N PHE A 457 -19.77 -0.85 61.88
CA PHE A 457 -18.73 -1.31 60.96
C PHE A 457 -17.84 -0.18 60.46
N ASP A 458 -16.60 -0.51 60.06
CA ASP A 458 -15.65 0.45 59.51
C ASP A 458 -15.98 0.76 58.03
N PRO A 459 -16.26 2.04 57.66
CA PRO A 459 -16.55 2.40 56.28
C PRO A 459 -15.30 2.45 55.38
N ALA A 460 -14.09 2.38 55.93
CA ALA A 460 -12.85 2.54 55.17
C ALA A 460 -12.74 1.66 53.89
N PRO A 461 -13.19 0.38 53.88
CA PRO A 461 -13.16 -0.44 52.67
C PRO A 461 -14.09 0.03 51.54
N LEU A 462 -15.14 0.80 51.86
CA LEU A 462 -16.06 1.36 50.87
C LEU A 462 -15.45 2.58 50.17
N GLY A 463 -14.49 3.28 50.79
CA GLY A 463 -14.00 4.57 50.30
C GLY A 463 -15.09 5.66 50.28
N ASP A 464 -14.71 6.84 49.79
CA ASP A 464 -15.57 8.04 49.85
C ASP A 464 -16.29 8.35 48.52
N GLU A 465 -15.95 7.64 47.44
CA GLU A 465 -16.50 7.88 46.10
C GLU A 465 -17.63 6.90 45.74
N GLY A 466 -18.73 7.43 45.18
CA GLY A 466 -19.80 6.63 44.59
C GLY A 466 -20.60 5.78 45.57
N LEU A 467 -20.70 6.18 46.85
CA LEU A 467 -21.49 5.47 47.86
C LEU A 467 -22.97 5.38 47.47
N LYS A 468 -23.51 4.15 47.47
CA LYS A 468 -24.85 3.86 46.98
C LYS A 468 -25.51 2.66 47.64
N LEU A 469 -26.83 2.72 47.69
CA LEU A 469 -27.71 1.66 48.21
C LEU A 469 -28.49 1.02 47.07
N ARG A 470 -28.36 -0.29 46.93
CA ARG A 470 -29.12 -1.09 45.96
C ARG A 470 -30.23 -1.86 46.66
N LEU A 471 -31.47 -1.73 46.18
CA LEU A 471 -32.62 -2.43 46.76
C LEU A 471 -32.74 -3.87 46.23
N TRP A 472 -33.01 -4.79 47.15
CA TRP A 472 -33.27 -6.21 46.90
C TRP A 472 -34.62 -6.61 47.49
N SER A 473 -35.27 -7.60 46.88
CA SER A 473 -36.59 -8.11 47.31
C SER A 473 -36.50 -9.21 48.37
N GLY A 474 -35.40 -9.98 48.43
CA GLY A 474 -35.20 -10.98 49.46
C GLY A 474 -33.86 -11.71 49.41
N ILE A 475 -33.62 -12.53 50.44
CA ILE A 475 -32.45 -13.42 50.58
C ILE A 475 -32.92 -14.88 50.58
N LEU A 476 -32.17 -15.74 49.91
CA LEU A 476 -32.39 -17.18 49.86
C LEU A 476 -31.09 -17.90 50.20
N GLU A 477 -31.18 -19.06 50.84
CA GLU A 477 -30.00 -19.84 51.23
C GLU A 477 -30.08 -21.27 50.69
N ARG A 478 -28.99 -21.74 50.10
CA ARG A 478 -28.78 -23.15 49.71
C ARG A 478 -27.80 -23.80 50.67
N PRO A 479 -28.26 -24.71 51.55
CA PRO A 479 -27.36 -25.58 52.31
C PRO A 479 -26.67 -26.59 51.38
N GLY A 480 -25.35 -26.75 51.54
CA GLY A 480 -24.54 -27.69 50.76
C GLY A 480 -24.30 -27.28 49.30
N THR A 481 -23.81 -28.23 48.51
CA THR A 481 -23.40 -28.02 47.11
C THR A 481 -24.27 -28.73 46.08
N GLY A 482 -25.28 -29.49 46.52
CA GLY A 482 -26.18 -30.23 45.63
C GLY A 482 -27.20 -29.36 44.92
N ALA A 483 -28.01 -29.98 44.05
CA ALA A 483 -29.12 -29.33 43.39
C ALA A 483 -30.22 -28.95 44.41
N ALA A 484 -30.85 -27.80 44.21
CA ALA A 484 -31.92 -27.29 45.07
C ALA A 484 -32.95 -26.49 44.28
N THR A 485 -34.18 -26.40 44.81
CA THR A 485 -35.22 -25.51 44.28
C THR A 485 -35.42 -24.37 45.26
N LEU A 486 -35.15 -23.15 44.82
CA LEU A 486 -35.33 -21.94 45.62
C LEU A 486 -36.67 -21.28 45.25
N PRO A 487 -37.63 -21.14 46.18
CA PRO A 487 -38.85 -20.37 45.93
C PRO A 487 -38.53 -18.88 45.99
N LEU A 488 -38.93 -18.12 44.96
CA LEU A 488 -38.90 -16.66 44.97
C LEU A 488 -40.25 -16.15 45.50
N GLU A 489 -41.07 -15.57 44.63
CA GLU A 489 -42.40 -15.08 44.97
C GLU A 489 -43.41 -15.41 43.87
N ASP A 490 -44.70 -15.29 44.18
CA ASP A 490 -45.82 -15.39 43.24
C ASP A 490 -45.79 -16.66 42.36
N GLY A 491 -45.28 -17.77 42.88
CA GLY A 491 -45.18 -19.05 42.17
C GLY A 491 -43.94 -19.20 41.28
N LEU A 492 -43.04 -18.21 41.23
CA LEU A 492 -41.75 -18.30 40.55
C LEU A 492 -40.73 -19.08 41.39
N ILE A 493 -40.04 -20.02 40.75
CA ILE A 493 -39.00 -20.85 41.37
C ILE A 493 -37.70 -20.79 40.56
N ALA A 494 -36.57 -20.98 41.23
CA ALA A 494 -35.27 -21.15 40.61
C ALA A 494 -34.70 -22.52 40.98
N GLU A 495 -34.53 -23.39 39.98
CA GLU A 495 -33.83 -24.66 40.11
C GLU A 495 -32.34 -24.42 39.90
N ILE A 496 -31.53 -24.78 40.90
CA ILE A 496 -30.11 -24.47 40.92
C ILE A 496 -29.27 -25.74 41.07
N ASP A 497 -28.12 -25.80 40.39
CA ASP A 497 -27.17 -26.91 40.45
C ASP A 497 -25.73 -26.42 40.23
N GLY A 498 -24.72 -27.17 40.70
CA GLY A 498 -23.31 -26.87 40.50
C GLY A 498 -22.69 -25.90 41.53
N ALA A 499 -21.49 -25.40 41.17
CA ALA A 499 -20.67 -24.53 42.03
C ALA A 499 -20.80 -23.05 41.63
N PHE A 500 -21.07 -22.20 42.61
CA PHE A 500 -21.36 -20.77 42.43
C PHE A 500 -20.19 -19.90 42.91
N GLU A 501 -20.05 -18.70 42.35
CA GLU A 501 -19.15 -17.66 42.85
C GLU A 501 -19.94 -16.38 43.20
N PRO A 502 -19.54 -15.62 44.25
CA PRO A 502 -20.15 -14.32 44.54
C PRO A 502 -20.11 -13.36 43.36
N GLY A 503 -21.23 -12.68 43.12
CA GLY A 503 -21.43 -11.78 42.00
C GLY A 503 -22.00 -12.43 40.73
N ASP A 504 -22.02 -13.77 40.63
CA ASP A 504 -22.76 -14.45 39.57
C ASP A 504 -24.25 -14.15 39.70
N TRP A 505 -24.95 -13.92 38.59
CA TRP A 505 -26.38 -13.64 38.62
C TRP A 505 -27.10 -14.13 37.36
N TRP A 506 -28.42 -14.31 37.45
CA TRP A 506 -29.30 -14.72 36.36
C TRP A 506 -30.54 -13.85 36.31
N GLN A 507 -31.14 -13.73 35.13
CA GLN A 507 -32.38 -12.99 34.90
C GLN A 507 -33.48 -13.91 34.38
N ALA A 508 -34.71 -13.60 34.74
CA ALA A 508 -35.89 -14.22 34.12
C ALA A 508 -37.03 -13.22 33.97
N GLU A 509 -37.65 -13.23 32.80
CA GLU A 509 -38.94 -12.59 32.59
C GLU A 509 -40.03 -13.47 33.22
N ALA A 510 -40.90 -12.85 34.01
CA ALA A 510 -42.09 -13.50 34.55
C ALA A 510 -43.32 -12.82 33.96
N ARG A 511 -44.13 -13.57 33.21
CA ARG A 511 -45.32 -13.07 32.51
C ARG A 511 -46.62 -13.50 33.17
N VAL A 512 -47.53 -12.55 33.32
CA VAL A 512 -48.89 -12.79 33.84
C VAL A 512 -49.73 -13.46 32.76
N LEU A 513 -50.44 -14.53 33.12
CA LEU A 513 -51.42 -15.23 32.27
C LEU A 513 -50.89 -15.81 30.93
N ALA A 514 -49.56 -15.93 30.77
CA ALA A 514 -48.92 -16.55 29.61
C ALA A 514 -47.99 -17.71 30.04
N PRO A 515 -47.78 -18.73 29.19
CA PRO A 515 -46.74 -19.73 29.44
C PRO A 515 -45.38 -19.05 29.57
N GLN A 516 -44.58 -19.41 30.58
CA GLN A 516 -43.20 -18.92 30.76
C GLN A 516 -42.24 -19.55 29.73
N ALA A 517 -42.58 -19.48 28.45
CA ALA A 517 -41.82 -20.01 27.32
C ALA A 517 -40.91 -18.93 26.72
N ASN A 518 -40.02 -18.36 27.53
CA ASN A 518 -39.21 -17.18 27.20
C ASN A 518 -37.96 -17.50 26.37
N GLY A 519 -38.11 -18.31 25.30
CA GLY A 519 -36.99 -18.75 24.47
C GLY A 519 -36.05 -19.75 25.19
N PRO A 520 -34.87 -20.05 24.63
CA PRO A 520 -33.91 -20.94 25.28
C PRO A 520 -33.41 -20.31 26.58
N ALA A 521 -33.61 -21.00 27.71
CA ALA A 521 -33.15 -20.54 29.01
C ALA A 521 -31.63 -20.41 29.04
N VAL A 522 -31.12 -19.21 29.33
CA VAL A 522 -29.71 -19.01 29.62
C VAL A 522 -29.47 -19.49 31.05
N THR A 523 -29.00 -20.73 31.16
CA THR A 523 -28.81 -21.39 32.46
C THR A 523 -27.47 -21.05 33.11
N THR A 524 -26.54 -20.45 32.36
CA THR A 524 -25.25 -19.95 32.84
C THR A 524 -25.38 -18.52 33.37
N ALA A 525 -24.50 -18.12 34.30
CA ALA A 525 -24.54 -16.78 34.88
C ALA A 525 -24.43 -15.68 33.80
N HIS A 526 -25.31 -14.68 33.88
CA HIS A 526 -25.33 -13.45 33.08
C HIS A 526 -24.38 -12.37 33.62
N GLY A 527 -23.42 -12.74 34.49
CA GLY A 527 -22.42 -11.84 35.09
C GLY A 527 -21.85 -10.84 34.08
N PRO A 528 -21.38 -9.65 34.52
CA PRO A 528 -20.73 -8.71 33.60
C PRO A 528 -19.68 -9.48 32.80
N GLU A 529 -19.69 -9.31 31.48
CA GLU A 529 -18.73 -9.99 30.62
C GLU A 529 -17.34 -9.56 31.07
N ARG A 530 -16.53 -10.54 31.49
CA ARG A 530 -15.18 -10.32 32.01
C ARG A 530 -14.21 -11.02 31.09
N LEU A 531 -13.35 -10.23 30.47
CA LEU A 531 -12.35 -10.73 29.53
C LEU A 531 -10.96 -10.46 30.11
N PHE A 532 -10.04 -11.41 29.89
CA PHE A 532 -8.73 -11.38 30.50
C PHE A 532 -7.64 -11.55 29.45
N ALA A 533 -6.57 -10.74 29.54
CA ALA A 533 -5.39 -10.88 28.72
C ALA A 533 -4.11 -10.76 29.57
N PRO A 534 -3.13 -11.67 29.40
CA PRO A 534 -1.87 -11.56 30.11
C PRO A 534 -1.04 -10.40 29.54
N LEU A 535 -0.38 -9.62 30.40
CA LEU A 535 0.45 -8.49 30.00
C LEU A 535 1.94 -8.76 30.24
N ALA A 536 2.32 -9.11 31.47
CA ALA A 536 3.71 -9.28 31.85
C ALA A 536 3.92 -10.28 32.99
N LEU A 537 5.12 -10.84 33.06
CA LEU A 537 5.61 -11.69 34.15
C LEU A 537 6.63 -10.92 34.96
N LEU A 538 6.34 -10.76 36.24
CA LEU A 538 7.19 -10.08 37.22
C LEU A 538 7.71 -11.11 38.22
N GLU A 539 8.94 -10.93 38.68
CA GLU A 539 9.57 -11.75 39.72
C GLU A 539 10.08 -10.86 40.84
N ARG A 540 9.84 -11.29 42.08
CA ARG A 540 10.40 -10.63 43.26
C ARG A 540 11.84 -11.01 43.44
N ASP A 541 12.68 -10.00 43.54
CA ASP A 541 14.10 -10.15 43.84
C ASP A 541 14.36 -9.97 45.35
N ALA A 542 15.63 -9.90 45.77
CA ALA A 542 16.04 -9.75 47.16
C ALA A 542 15.32 -8.57 47.87
N ALA A 543 15.24 -8.63 49.21
CA ALA A 543 14.65 -7.53 49.98
C ALA A 543 15.33 -6.18 49.65
N ALA A 544 14.54 -5.11 49.53
CA ALA A 544 15.01 -3.78 49.12
C ALA A 544 15.56 -3.72 47.67
N THR A 545 15.06 -4.57 46.77
CA THR A 545 15.28 -4.44 45.32
C THR A 545 13.94 -4.34 44.58
N PRO A 546 13.84 -3.53 43.51
CA PRO A 546 12.60 -3.44 42.74
C PRO A 546 12.31 -4.74 42.00
N MET A 547 11.04 -5.00 41.69
CA MET A 547 10.66 -6.18 40.92
C MET A 547 11.36 -6.23 39.55
N ILE A 548 11.67 -7.45 39.12
CA ILE A 548 12.28 -7.70 37.82
C ILE A 548 11.20 -8.15 36.83
N LEU A 549 11.13 -7.46 35.70
CA LEU A 549 10.35 -7.93 34.56
C LEU A 549 11.08 -9.11 33.90
N ARG A 550 10.44 -10.28 33.90
CA ARG A 550 10.98 -11.51 33.30
C ARG A 550 10.54 -11.73 31.86
N ALA A 551 9.33 -11.32 31.50
CA ALA A 551 8.81 -11.42 30.15
C ALA A 551 7.58 -10.51 29.97
N TRP A 552 7.37 -10.02 28.76
CA TRP A 552 6.02 -9.62 28.33
C TRP A 552 5.28 -10.85 27.85
N LEU A 553 4.10 -11.10 28.39
CA LEU A 553 3.32 -12.31 28.13
C LEU A 553 2.38 -12.17 26.94
N ASP A 554 2.13 -10.94 26.51
CA ASP A 554 1.43 -10.65 25.27
C ASP A 554 2.41 -10.74 24.08
N SER A 555 2.12 -11.64 23.16
CA SER A 555 2.89 -11.87 21.94
C SER A 555 2.02 -11.73 20.67
N ARG A 556 0.80 -11.17 20.80
CA ARG A 556 -0.20 -11.15 19.73
C ARG A 556 -0.08 -9.88 18.89
N SER A 557 -0.51 -9.97 17.63
CA SER A 557 -0.12 -9.05 16.56
C SER A 557 -0.66 -7.63 16.71
N ARG A 558 0.14 -6.67 16.20
CA ARG A 558 -0.30 -5.30 15.88
C ARG A 558 -1.42 -5.29 14.85
N LYS A 559 -2.00 -4.11 14.60
CA LYS A 559 -2.89 -3.89 13.44
C LYS A 559 -2.25 -4.45 12.18
N LEU A 560 -3.06 -5.08 11.32
CA LEU A 560 -2.59 -5.72 10.08
C LEU A 560 -1.80 -4.74 9.17
N CYS A 561 -2.17 -3.47 9.15
CA CYS A 561 -1.46 -2.41 8.41
C CYS A 561 -0.12 -1.98 9.02
N GLN A 562 0.24 -2.53 10.18
CA GLN A 562 1.46 -2.24 10.95
C GLN A 562 2.27 -3.52 11.23
N GLN A 563 1.96 -4.64 10.54
CA GLN A 563 2.79 -5.84 10.61
C GLN A 563 4.03 -5.70 9.72
N GLU A 564 5.19 -5.95 10.31
CA GLU A 564 6.49 -6.02 9.63
C GLU A 564 6.98 -7.49 9.62
N ALA A 565 7.92 -7.81 8.72
CA ALA A 565 8.46 -9.16 8.58
C ALA A 565 9.15 -9.66 9.86
N ASP A 566 9.75 -8.77 10.65
CA ASP A 566 10.41 -9.06 11.93
C ASP A 566 9.47 -9.60 13.01
N PHE A 567 8.17 -9.30 12.91
CA PHE A 567 7.16 -9.75 13.89
C PHE A 567 6.40 -10.99 13.44
N THR A 568 6.71 -11.52 12.27
CA THR A 568 6.06 -12.72 11.73
C THR A 568 6.91 -13.93 12.05
N ALA A 569 6.42 -14.79 12.95
CA ALA A 569 7.10 -16.01 13.32
C ALA A 569 7.34 -16.90 12.08
N TYR A 570 8.54 -17.46 12.00
CA TYR A 570 8.96 -18.35 10.93
C TYR A 570 9.54 -19.63 11.54
N ASP A 571 9.14 -20.78 11.01
CA ASP A 571 9.70 -22.06 11.43
C ASP A 571 10.91 -22.40 10.55
N GLY A 572 12.07 -21.81 10.87
CA GLY A 572 13.31 -22.00 10.13
C GLY A 572 13.78 -23.45 10.10
N THR A 573 13.35 -24.28 11.06
CA THR A 573 13.72 -25.70 11.10
C THR A 573 13.21 -26.47 9.87
N ARG A 574 12.07 -26.05 9.28
CA ARG A 574 11.49 -26.66 8.07
C ARG A 574 12.37 -26.51 6.83
N VAL A 575 13.21 -25.49 6.81
CA VAL A 575 14.05 -25.12 5.67
C VAL A 575 15.55 -25.08 6.04
N GLY A 576 15.92 -25.68 7.18
CA GLY A 576 17.30 -25.80 7.63
C GLY A 576 17.98 -24.44 7.92
N THR A 577 17.24 -23.48 8.47
CA THR A 577 17.77 -22.19 8.96
C THR A 577 17.49 -22.03 10.45
N GLY A 578 18.33 -21.24 11.12
CA GLY A 578 18.11 -20.86 12.52
C GLY A 578 17.13 -19.70 12.70
N ALA A 579 16.60 -19.13 11.61
CA ALA A 579 15.69 -18.00 11.62
C ALA A 579 14.37 -18.36 12.28
N ASP A 580 13.94 -17.54 13.24
CA ASP A 580 12.65 -17.67 13.91
C ASP A 580 11.64 -16.59 13.50
N THR A 581 12.05 -15.66 12.62
CA THR A 581 11.19 -14.65 11.99
C THR A 581 11.32 -14.63 10.47
N VAL A 582 10.32 -14.08 9.78
CA VAL A 582 10.37 -13.90 8.32
C VAL A 582 11.51 -12.95 7.92
N GLN A 583 11.78 -11.91 8.70
CA GLN A 583 12.90 -11.02 8.40
C GLN A 583 14.25 -11.71 8.59
N GLU A 584 14.46 -12.46 9.67
CA GLU A 584 15.69 -13.24 9.86
C GLU A 584 15.88 -14.25 8.72
N ALA A 585 14.79 -14.87 8.25
CA ALA A 585 14.84 -15.77 7.10
C ALA A 585 15.20 -15.03 5.81
N LEU A 586 14.72 -13.79 5.63
CA LEU A 586 15.09 -12.92 4.50
C LEU A 586 16.53 -12.45 4.60
N ASP A 587 17.01 -12.07 5.78
CA ASP A 587 18.38 -11.64 6.03
C ASP A 587 19.36 -12.81 5.82
N GLU A 588 19.02 -13.99 6.33
CA GLU A 588 19.79 -15.19 6.09
C GLU A 588 19.75 -15.60 4.61
N LEU A 589 18.60 -15.50 3.93
CA LEU A 589 18.50 -15.74 2.49
C LEU A 589 19.36 -14.75 1.70
N PHE A 590 19.34 -13.48 2.10
CA PHE A 590 20.15 -12.42 1.51
C PHE A 590 21.65 -12.72 1.67
N LEU A 591 22.06 -13.27 2.81
CA LEU A 591 23.44 -13.71 3.05
C LEU A 591 23.79 -15.03 2.36
N ARG A 592 22.84 -15.95 2.19
CA ARG A 592 23.02 -17.26 1.51
C ARG A 592 23.07 -17.17 -0.01
N LEU A 593 22.62 -16.07 -0.61
CA LEU A 593 22.66 -15.80 -2.06
C LEU A 593 24.09 -15.76 -2.65
N SER A 594 25.13 -15.99 -1.85
CA SER A 594 26.53 -16.16 -2.30
C SER A 594 26.94 -17.58 -2.66
N ASP A 595 26.28 -18.64 -2.18
CA ASP A 595 26.91 -20.00 -2.20
C ASP A 595 26.02 -21.16 -2.72
N GLY A 596 24.91 -20.87 -3.41
CA GLY A 596 23.86 -21.89 -3.57
C GLY A 596 23.12 -22.00 -4.90
N CYS A 597 23.64 -21.47 -6.01
CA CYS A 597 23.18 -21.78 -7.38
C CYS A 597 24.29 -21.31 -8.33
N GLY A 598 24.45 -21.89 -9.52
CA GLY A 598 25.44 -21.46 -10.54
C GLY A 598 25.18 -20.07 -11.14
N GLU A 599 24.72 -19.13 -10.32
CA GLU A 599 24.42 -17.74 -10.62
C GLU A 599 25.59 -16.88 -10.15
N ILE A 600 26.18 -16.12 -11.06
CA ILE A 600 27.21 -15.14 -10.74
C ILE A 600 26.50 -13.86 -10.32
N ALA A 601 26.45 -13.60 -9.01
CA ALA A 601 25.89 -12.36 -8.48
C ALA A 601 26.88 -11.20 -8.64
N VAL A 602 26.40 -10.05 -9.13
CA VAL A 602 27.19 -8.81 -9.23
C VAL A 602 26.79 -7.88 -8.09
N PRO A 603 27.56 -7.82 -6.99
CA PRO A 603 27.22 -6.96 -5.85
C PRO A 603 27.25 -5.47 -6.24
N PRO A 604 26.51 -4.60 -5.54
CA PRO A 604 26.59 -3.16 -5.73
C PRO A 604 28.03 -2.65 -5.52
N GLY A 605 28.55 -1.86 -6.47
CA GLY A 605 29.91 -1.33 -6.44
C GLY A 605 30.98 -2.19 -7.15
N ALA A 606 30.69 -3.45 -7.48
CA ALA A 606 31.60 -4.26 -8.30
C ALA A 606 31.52 -3.86 -9.79
N PRO A 607 32.66 -3.75 -10.51
CA PRO A 607 32.66 -3.51 -11.94
C PRO A 607 32.03 -4.69 -12.69
N VAL A 608 30.93 -4.43 -13.42
CA VAL A 608 30.17 -5.46 -14.15
C VAL A 608 31.04 -6.18 -15.18
N GLN A 609 31.93 -5.46 -15.86
CA GLN A 609 32.86 -6.02 -16.85
C GLN A 609 33.77 -7.08 -16.24
N THR A 610 34.35 -6.81 -15.06
CA THR A 610 35.24 -7.75 -14.37
C THR A 610 34.54 -9.07 -14.06
N VAL A 611 33.26 -9.03 -13.71
CA VAL A 611 32.47 -10.25 -13.45
C VAL A 611 32.22 -11.02 -14.74
N ILE A 612 31.90 -10.34 -15.84
CA ILE A 612 31.69 -10.96 -17.15
C ILE A 612 32.98 -11.62 -17.67
N ASP A 613 34.13 -11.00 -17.41
CA ASP A 613 35.44 -11.50 -17.83
C ASP A 613 35.83 -12.82 -17.12
N THR A 614 35.19 -13.15 -15.99
CA THR A 614 35.38 -14.45 -15.32
C THR A 614 34.79 -15.63 -16.09
N ILE A 615 33.85 -15.37 -17.00
CA ILE A 615 33.18 -16.42 -17.79
C ILE A 615 34.15 -16.84 -18.91
N PRO A 616 34.51 -18.13 -19.04
CA PRO A 616 35.40 -18.58 -20.11
C PRO A 616 34.77 -18.39 -21.50
N ALA A 617 35.60 -18.39 -22.55
CA ALA A 617 35.10 -18.43 -23.93
C ALA A 617 34.22 -19.67 -24.14
N ASP A 618 33.13 -19.53 -24.89
CA ASP A 618 32.07 -20.54 -25.05
C ASP A 618 31.36 -20.98 -23.74
N GLY A 619 31.67 -20.35 -22.60
CA GLY A 619 31.07 -20.63 -21.31
C GLY A 619 29.64 -20.14 -21.18
N ASN A 620 28.82 -20.90 -20.44
CA ASN A 620 27.44 -20.55 -20.11
C ASN A 620 27.41 -19.87 -18.73
N ALA A 621 26.55 -18.87 -18.56
CA ALA A 621 26.41 -18.18 -17.27
C ALA A 621 25.03 -17.59 -17.07
N ARG A 622 24.58 -17.58 -15.81
CA ARG A 622 23.46 -16.77 -15.34
C ARG A 622 24.01 -15.67 -14.45
N ILE A 623 23.89 -14.42 -14.88
CA ILE A 623 24.39 -13.23 -14.21
C ILE A 623 23.21 -12.54 -13.53
N CYS A 624 23.28 -12.41 -12.21
CA CYS A 624 22.25 -11.74 -11.41
C CYS A 624 22.76 -10.37 -10.96
N LEU A 625 22.10 -9.31 -11.44
CA LEU A 625 22.40 -7.92 -11.12
C LEU A 625 21.56 -7.48 -9.91
N ASN A 626 22.19 -7.40 -8.73
CA ASN A 626 21.54 -6.95 -7.49
C ASN A 626 20.87 -5.57 -7.67
N ALA A 627 19.86 -5.25 -6.86
CA ALA A 627 19.22 -3.93 -6.90
C ALA A 627 20.23 -2.79 -6.65
N GLY A 628 20.02 -1.66 -7.32
CA GLY A 628 20.87 -0.48 -7.21
C GLY A 628 21.24 0.13 -8.57
N VAL A 629 21.62 1.41 -8.53
CA VAL A 629 22.20 2.13 -9.67
C VAL A 629 23.68 1.79 -9.80
N ARG A 630 24.10 1.45 -11.02
CA ARG A 630 25.50 1.20 -11.37
C ARG A 630 25.94 2.18 -12.43
N ASP A 631 26.80 3.11 -12.05
CA ASP A 631 27.40 4.08 -12.96
C ASP A 631 28.56 3.43 -13.74
N LEU A 632 28.45 3.46 -15.06
CA LEU A 632 29.38 2.88 -16.01
C LEU A 632 30.20 4.00 -16.65
N THR A 633 31.52 3.85 -16.58
CA THR A 633 32.49 4.74 -17.24
C THR A 633 32.83 4.28 -18.66
N GLU A 634 32.58 3.00 -18.96
CA GLU A 634 32.82 2.38 -20.26
C GLU A 634 31.69 1.40 -20.64
N THR A 635 31.59 1.08 -21.94
CA THR A 635 30.60 0.12 -22.44
C THR A 635 30.93 -1.28 -21.95
N ILE A 636 29.94 -2.02 -21.45
CA ILE A 636 30.07 -3.44 -21.15
C ILE A 636 30.13 -4.23 -22.46
N VAL A 637 31.21 -4.97 -22.69
CA VAL A 637 31.41 -5.79 -23.88
C VAL A 637 31.43 -7.27 -23.49
N VAL A 638 30.50 -8.03 -24.06
CA VAL A 638 30.35 -9.48 -23.84
C VAL A 638 30.58 -10.20 -25.16
N ALA A 639 31.75 -10.80 -25.33
CA ALA A 639 32.15 -11.42 -26.59
C ALA A 639 32.43 -12.92 -26.45
N ASP A 640 32.06 -13.68 -27.49
CA ASP A 640 32.47 -15.08 -27.69
C ASP A 640 32.08 -16.01 -26.52
N LYS A 641 30.84 -15.85 -26.01
CA LYS A 641 30.28 -16.65 -24.91
C LYS A 641 29.21 -17.64 -25.40
N GLY A 642 28.91 -18.64 -24.56
CA GLY A 642 27.85 -19.62 -24.79
C GLY A 642 26.46 -19.05 -24.54
N ASP A 643 25.68 -19.75 -23.71
CA ASP A 643 24.32 -19.40 -23.34
C ASP A 643 24.33 -18.47 -22.12
N LEU A 644 23.89 -17.22 -22.30
CA LEU A 644 23.89 -16.18 -21.29
C LEU A 644 22.49 -15.78 -20.87
N ILE A 645 22.27 -15.73 -19.56
CA ILE A 645 21.09 -15.10 -18.94
C ILE A 645 21.57 -13.95 -18.07
N VAL A 646 21.11 -12.72 -18.33
CA VAL A 646 21.40 -11.55 -17.51
C VAL A 646 20.09 -11.03 -16.93
N GLY A 647 19.92 -11.21 -15.62
CA GLY A 647 18.70 -10.85 -14.90
C GLY A 647 18.95 -9.78 -13.84
N GLY A 648 18.06 -8.79 -13.71
CA GLY A 648 17.99 -7.92 -12.56
C GLY A 648 16.92 -8.34 -11.54
N ILE A 649 16.72 -7.51 -10.52
CA ILE A 649 15.67 -7.68 -9.50
C ILE A 649 14.56 -6.64 -9.74
N GLY A 650 14.18 -6.47 -11.01
CA GLY A 650 13.16 -5.51 -11.46
C GLY A 650 13.68 -4.08 -11.68
N PRO A 651 12.80 -3.06 -11.66
CA PRO A 651 13.14 -1.69 -12.05
C PRO A 651 14.14 -1.00 -11.11
N GLY A 652 14.42 -1.57 -9.94
CA GLY A 652 15.45 -1.08 -9.02
C GLY A 652 16.89 -1.40 -9.45
N THR A 653 17.10 -2.32 -10.39
CA THR A 653 18.41 -2.60 -10.99
C THR A 653 18.63 -1.69 -12.20
N ILE A 654 19.55 -0.73 -12.11
CA ILE A 654 19.78 0.28 -13.15
C ILE A 654 21.25 0.26 -13.59
N LEU A 655 21.51 0.05 -14.89
CA LEU A 655 22.80 0.28 -15.54
C LEU A 655 22.79 1.68 -16.15
N ARG A 656 23.48 2.62 -15.52
CA ARG A 656 23.55 4.03 -15.95
C ARG A 656 24.92 4.33 -16.50
N GLY A 657 25.03 5.07 -17.59
CA GLY A 657 26.32 5.55 -18.07
C GLY A 657 26.19 6.89 -18.76
N ASN A 658 27.21 7.73 -18.62
CA ASN A 658 27.37 8.93 -19.46
C ASN A 658 27.93 8.55 -20.84
N LEU A 659 27.29 7.55 -21.45
CA LEU A 659 27.67 6.88 -22.69
C LEU A 659 26.41 6.66 -23.52
N ARG A 660 26.56 6.61 -24.85
CA ARG A 660 25.45 6.18 -25.71
C ARG A 660 25.23 4.67 -25.65
N ARG A 661 26.30 3.89 -25.74
CA ARG A 661 26.27 2.43 -25.73
C ARG A 661 26.58 1.92 -24.34
N ILE A 662 25.62 1.22 -23.74
CA ILE A 662 25.75 0.71 -22.37
C ILE A 662 26.24 -0.73 -22.36
N ILE A 663 25.64 -1.58 -23.20
CA ILE A 663 26.01 -3.00 -23.27
C ILE A 663 25.99 -3.51 -24.70
N ARG A 664 27.00 -4.32 -25.03
CA ARG A 664 27.19 -4.91 -26.34
C ARG A 664 27.52 -6.39 -26.23
N PHE A 665 26.76 -7.21 -26.94
CA PHE A 665 26.98 -8.64 -27.08
C PHE A 665 27.50 -8.96 -28.48
N GLU A 666 28.59 -9.71 -28.55
CA GLU A 666 29.21 -10.12 -29.81
C GLU A 666 29.38 -11.64 -29.86
N ARG A 667 28.97 -12.25 -30.97
CA ARG A 667 29.29 -13.66 -31.28
C ARG A 667 28.89 -14.65 -30.17
N CYS A 668 27.84 -14.34 -29.40
CA CYS A 668 27.33 -15.21 -28.34
C CYS A 668 26.33 -16.25 -28.87
N ARG A 669 26.25 -17.43 -28.25
CA ARG A 669 25.29 -18.48 -28.67
C ARG A 669 23.85 -18.06 -28.39
N SER A 670 23.54 -17.65 -27.17
CA SER A 670 22.25 -17.06 -26.83
C SER A 670 22.41 -15.96 -25.79
N VAL A 671 21.60 -14.91 -25.89
CA VAL A 671 21.53 -13.84 -24.89
C VAL A 671 20.08 -13.63 -24.47
N ASP A 672 19.82 -13.77 -23.19
CA ASP A 672 18.52 -13.52 -22.56
C ASP A 672 18.66 -12.41 -21.50
N LEU A 673 18.05 -11.26 -21.75
CA LEU A 673 18.04 -10.11 -20.86
C LEU A 673 16.67 -9.98 -20.20
N ARG A 674 16.64 -9.87 -18.86
CA ARG A 674 15.38 -9.72 -18.11
C ARG A 674 15.46 -8.81 -16.89
N ASP A 675 14.37 -8.10 -16.61
CA ASP A 675 14.11 -7.46 -15.31
C ASP A 675 15.14 -6.41 -14.83
N PHE A 676 15.65 -5.55 -15.73
CA PHE A 676 16.48 -4.39 -15.35
C PHE A 676 16.27 -3.18 -16.26
N ALA A 677 16.81 -2.04 -15.83
CA ALA A 677 16.78 -0.77 -16.54
C ALA A 677 18.18 -0.35 -17.04
N VAL A 678 18.20 0.37 -18.16
CA VAL A 678 19.40 0.93 -18.80
C VAL A 678 19.19 2.41 -19.05
N GLU A 679 20.13 3.25 -18.61
CA GLU A 679 20.09 4.70 -18.74
C GLU A 679 21.34 5.20 -19.49
N ALA A 680 21.17 5.56 -20.76
CA ALA A 680 22.19 6.15 -21.61
C ALA A 680 22.05 7.68 -21.63
N MET A 681 22.93 8.38 -20.90
CA MET A 681 22.80 9.83 -20.67
C MET A 681 23.48 10.70 -21.73
N ALA A 682 24.42 10.15 -22.51
CA ALA A 682 25.13 10.92 -23.53
C ALA A 682 24.53 10.70 -24.93
N ALA A 683 24.48 11.79 -25.70
CA ALA A 683 24.35 11.70 -27.16
C ALA A 683 25.64 11.08 -27.74
N GLY A 684 25.52 10.30 -28.82
CA GLY A 684 26.69 9.72 -29.48
C GLY A 684 26.33 8.63 -30.49
N ASP A 685 27.35 8.04 -31.10
CA ASP A 685 27.18 7.00 -32.12
C ASP A 685 26.97 5.60 -31.51
N GLY A 686 25.84 4.96 -31.82
CA GLY A 686 25.62 3.55 -31.46
C GLY A 686 24.24 3.26 -30.87
N ALA A 687 23.91 1.96 -30.81
CA ALA A 687 22.77 1.47 -30.06
C ALA A 687 23.07 1.50 -28.56
N VAL A 688 22.03 1.64 -27.74
CA VAL A 688 22.13 1.55 -26.27
C VAL A 688 22.42 0.11 -25.84
N ILE A 689 21.67 -0.82 -26.43
CA ILE A 689 21.87 -2.27 -26.31
C ILE A 689 22.12 -2.81 -27.72
N ASP A 690 23.29 -3.40 -27.94
CA ASP A 690 23.76 -3.81 -29.26
C ASP A 690 24.08 -5.32 -29.29
N PHE A 691 23.48 -6.04 -30.23
CA PHE A 691 23.70 -7.47 -30.45
C PHE A 691 24.29 -7.67 -31.84
N VAL A 692 25.49 -8.23 -31.91
CA VAL A 692 26.19 -8.49 -33.16
C VAL A 692 26.52 -9.97 -33.27
N ASP A 693 26.06 -10.61 -34.33
CA ASP A 693 26.35 -12.02 -34.65
C ASP A 693 25.97 -13.00 -33.53
N CYS A 694 24.97 -12.66 -32.72
CA CYS A 694 24.43 -13.54 -31.68
C CYS A 694 23.36 -14.47 -32.30
N ALA A 695 23.43 -15.78 -32.03
CA ALA A 695 22.55 -16.73 -32.71
C ALA A 695 21.10 -16.64 -32.20
N GLU A 696 20.89 -16.36 -30.91
CA GLU A 696 19.57 -16.11 -30.31
C GLU A 696 19.61 -14.91 -29.37
N VAL A 697 18.58 -14.07 -29.43
CA VAL A 697 18.45 -12.88 -28.59
C VAL A 697 17.02 -12.80 -28.04
N ARG A 698 16.90 -12.68 -26.72
CA ARG A 698 15.63 -12.47 -26.00
C ARG A 698 15.76 -11.29 -25.04
N LEU A 699 14.79 -10.39 -25.07
CA LEU A 699 14.64 -9.31 -24.11
C LEU A 699 13.23 -9.37 -23.53
N ASP A 700 13.13 -9.34 -22.22
CA ASP A 700 11.86 -9.36 -21.50
C ASP A 700 11.86 -8.34 -20.35
N GLN A 701 10.83 -7.51 -20.26
CA GLN A 701 10.68 -6.52 -19.17
C GLN A 701 11.89 -5.58 -18.98
N ILE A 702 12.59 -5.23 -20.06
CA ILE A 702 13.70 -4.28 -20.04
C ILE A 702 13.19 -2.84 -20.17
N ARG A 703 13.70 -1.93 -19.33
CA ARG A 703 13.46 -0.48 -19.45
C ARG A 703 14.70 0.20 -20.02
N VAL A 704 14.54 0.98 -21.09
CA VAL A 704 15.63 1.77 -21.67
C VAL A 704 15.25 3.24 -21.67
N THR A 705 16.11 4.07 -21.09
CA THR A 705 16.05 5.53 -21.20
C THR A 705 17.29 6.00 -21.93
N ALA A 706 17.12 6.78 -22.98
CA ALA A 706 18.24 7.24 -23.79
C ALA A 706 18.13 8.73 -24.14
N ALA A 707 19.24 9.46 -24.02
CA ALA A 707 19.38 10.80 -24.57
C ALA A 707 19.19 10.81 -26.09
N GLY A 708 18.82 11.97 -26.63
CA GLY A 708 18.71 12.18 -28.08
C GLY A 708 20.05 12.03 -28.79
N LEU A 709 19.98 11.94 -30.11
CA LEU A 709 21.15 11.93 -30.99
C LEU A 709 21.32 13.30 -31.65
N ASP A 710 22.54 13.63 -32.07
CA ASP A 710 22.83 14.85 -32.85
C ASP A 710 22.35 14.73 -34.31
N GLY A 711 22.02 13.51 -34.75
CA GLY A 711 21.50 13.20 -36.06
C GLY A 711 20.97 11.77 -36.16
N PRO A 712 20.46 11.34 -37.33
CA PRO A 712 19.86 10.02 -37.50
C PRO A 712 20.89 8.90 -37.29
N GLY A 713 20.71 8.11 -36.23
CA GLY A 713 21.61 7.02 -35.87
C GLY A 713 20.96 5.63 -35.86
N PRO A 714 21.69 4.62 -35.36
CA PRO A 714 21.15 3.28 -35.13
C PRO A 714 20.06 3.29 -34.03
N SER A 715 19.20 2.28 -34.03
CA SER A 715 18.18 2.11 -32.99
C SER A 715 18.77 1.95 -31.60
N ALA A 716 18.03 2.40 -30.58
CA ALA A 716 18.35 2.20 -29.17
C ALA A 716 18.59 0.72 -28.85
N ILE A 717 17.77 -0.19 -29.40
CA ILE A 717 18.04 -1.62 -29.39
C ILE A 717 18.35 -2.07 -30.81
N ARG A 718 19.53 -2.64 -31.03
CA ARG A 718 19.96 -3.12 -32.34
C ARG A 718 20.41 -4.57 -32.28
N GLN A 719 19.83 -5.40 -33.13
CA GLN A 719 20.34 -6.71 -33.48
C GLN A 719 20.78 -6.70 -34.95
N VAL A 720 22.01 -7.14 -35.22
CA VAL A 720 22.57 -7.31 -36.56
C VAL A 720 23.29 -8.64 -36.65
N SER A 721 23.26 -9.26 -37.84
CA SER A 721 24.00 -10.51 -38.08
C SER A 721 24.69 -10.52 -39.44
N ALA A 722 25.92 -11.02 -39.47
CA ALA A 722 26.68 -11.27 -40.67
C ALA A 722 26.16 -12.52 -41.41
N PRO A 723 26.36 -12.63 -42.74
CA PRO A 723 25.88 -13.76 -43.52
C PRO A 723 26.33 -15.13 -42.98
N GLY A 724 27.55 -15.23 -42.45
CA GLY A 724 28.12 -16.47 -41.89
C GLY A 724 27.70 -16.78 -40.44
N ARG A 725 26.99 -15.88 -39.75
CA ARG A 725 26.54 -16.06 -38.36
C ARG A 725 25.11 -15.52 -38.17
N PRO A 726 24.10 -16.11 -38.84
CA PRO A 726 22.71 -15.67 -38.74
C PRO A 726 22.19 -15.66 -37.30
N THR A 727 21.51 -14.58 -36.90
CA THR A 727 20.59 -14.64 -35.77
C THR A 727 19.37 -15.46 -36.20
N ARG A 728 19.12 -16.58 -35.53
CA ARG A 728 17.96 -17.45 -35.79
C ARG A 728 16.68 -16.81 -35.28
N THR A 729 16.73 -16.25 -34.07
CA THR A 729 15.56 -15.66 -33.41
C THR A 729 15.95 -14.39 -32.66
N PHE A 730 15.14 -13.35 -32.85
CA PHE A 730 15.18 -12.12 -32.05
C PHE A 730 13.79 -11.93 -31.41
N ALA A 731 13.72 -11.94 -30.09
CA ALA A 731 12.48 -11.74 -29.35
C ALA A 731 12.60 -10.56 -28.38
N MET A 732 11.64 -9.65 -28.41
CA MET A 732 11.55 -8.51 -27.50
C MET A 732 10.11 -8.37 -26.99
N ARG A 733 9.91 -8.55 -25.69
CA ARG A 733 8.59 -8.58 -25.08
C ARG A 733 8.49 -7.70 -23.85
N ARG A 734 7.36 -7.02 -23.66
CA ARG A 734 7.04 -6.27 -22.42
C ARG A 734 8.09 -5.22 -22.03
N CYS A 735 8.90 -4.76 -22.97
CA CYS A 735 9.94 -3.76 -22.74
C CYS A 735 9.38 -2.34 -22.87
N THR A 736 10.01 -1.39 -22.18
CA THR A 736 9.66 0.04 -22.24
C THR A 736 10.85 0.87 -22.68
N LEU A 737 10.74 1.60 -23.79
CA LEU A 737 11.78 2.49 -24.33
C LEU A 737 11.30 3.93 -24.22
N SER A 738 12.13 4.79 -23.63
CA SER A 738 11.94 6.23 -23.49
C SER A 738 13.12 6.96 -24.14
N LEU A 739 12.92 7.47 -25.35
CA LEU A 739 14.00 7.91 -26.24
C LEU A 739 13.95 9.42 -26.50
N GLY A 740 15.05 9.98 -26.99
CA GLY A 740 15.16 11.39 -27.36
C GLY A 740 15.02 11.68 -28.86
N GLN A 741 15.44 12.89 -29.25
CA GLN A 741 15.46 13.37 -30.63
C GLN A 741 16.25 12.44 -31.57
N PHE A 742 15.73 12.24 -32.79
CA PHE A 742 16.30 11.42 -33.89
C PHE A 742 16.51 9.93 -33.61
N ASP A 743 16.21 9.45 -32.41
CA ASP A 743 16.41 8.06 -32.04
C ASP A 743 15.43 7.13 -32.79
N SER A 744 15.82 5.87 -32.96
CA SER A 744 14.96 4.81 -33.48
C SER A 744 14.75 3.76 -32.39
N GLY A 745 13.57 3.15 -32.26
CA GLY A 745 13.27 2.25 -31.15
C GLY A 745 14.07 0.95 -31.19
N VAL A 746 13.69 0.05 -32.09
CA VAL A 746 14.33 -1.25 -32.25
C VAL A 746 14.61 -1.56 -33.73
N THR A 747 15.79 -2.12 -34.00
CA THR A 747 16.14 -2.69 -35.31
C THR A 747 16.54 -4.15 -35.14
N ALA A 748 15.82 -5.05 -35.81
CA ALA A 748 16.22 -6.44 -36.00
C ALA A 748 16.64 -6.63 -37.47
N ALA A 749 17.95 -6.68 -37.72
CA ALA A 749 18.53 -6.83 -39.05
C ALA A 749 18.96 -8.27 -39.29
N ASP A 750 18.34 -8.86 -40.31
CA ASP A 750 18.53 -10.23 -40.74
C ASP A 750 18.18 -11.35 -39.74
N PRO A 751 17.14 -11.22 -38.88
CA PRO A 751 16.72 -12.34 -38.04
C PRO A 751 16.09 -13.45 -38.89
N GLY A 752 16.25 -14.71 -38.51
CA GLY A 752 15.44 -15.81 -39.05
C GLY A 752 13.97 -15.61 -38.73
N HIS A 753 13.66 -15.27 -37.48
CA HIS A 753 12.35 -14.81 -37.04
C HIS A 753 12.47 -13.68 -36.01
N ALA A 754 11.78 -12.57 -36.24
CA ALA A 754 11.65 -11.47 -35.29
C ALA A 754 10.28 -11.53 -34.59
N GLU A 755 10.28 -11.48 -33.26
CA GLU A 755 9.08 -11.36 -32.45
C GLU A 755 9.17 -10.13 -31.54
N ILE A 756 8.33 -9.14 -31.78
CA ILE A 756 8.35 -7.88 -31.04
C ILE A 756 6.93 -7.65 -30.52
N CYS A 757 6.68 -7.99 -29.26
CA CYS A 757 5.31 -8.06 -28.71
C CYS A 757 5.14 -7.28 -27.40
N ASP A 758 3.99 -6.62 -27.26
CA ASP A 758 3.55 -6.00 -25.99
C ASP A 758 4.54 -4.96 -25.42
N ASN A 759 5.29 -4.28 -26.27
CA ASN A 759 6.26 -3.26 -25.86
C ASN A 759 5.67 -1.85 -25.87
N VAL A 760 6.24 -0.96 -25.04
CA VAL A 760 5.98 0.49 -25.09
C VAL A 760 7.23 1.18 -25.60
N ILE A 761 7.16 1.77 -26.80
CA ILE A 761 8.30 2.44 -27.43
C ILE A 761 7.89 3.89 -27.69
N ALA A 762 8.44 4.82 -26.92
CA ALA A 762 8.05 6.22 -26.98
C ALA A 762 9.26 7.16 -27.03
N THR A 763 9.13 8.27 -27.76
CA THR A 763 9.99 9.43 -27.53
C THR A 763 9.42 10.29 -26.41
N ARG A 764 10.32 10.89 -25.63
CA ARG A 764 9.95 11.82 -24.56
C ARG A 764 9.48 13.14 -25.19
N PRO A 765 8.36 13.73 -24.75
CA PRO A 765 7.89 15.01 -25.27
C PRO A 765 8.71 16.16 -24.68
N GLU A 766 9.95 16.30 -25.11
CA GLU A 766 10.85 17.37 -24.69
C GLU A 766 10.80 18.53 -25.67
N VAL A 767 11.01 19.75 -25.20
CA VAL A 767 11.08 20.94 -26.08
C VAL A 767 12.27 20.80 -27.02
N PHE A 768 12.03 20.95 -28.32
CA PHE A 768 13.09 20.93 -29.31
C PHE A 768 13.44 22.35 -29.75
N ALA A 769 14.68 22.77 -29.51
CA ALA A 769 15.17 24.09 -29.86
C ALA A 769 15.50 24.19 -31.35
N PHE A 770 14.46 24.17 -32.19
CA PHE A 770 14.58 24.12 -33.65
C PHE A 770 15.53 25.18 -34.24
N ASP A 771 15.42 26.45 -33.83
CA ASP A 771 16.27 27.53 -34.39
C ASP A 771 17.76 27.35 -34.03
N ALA A 772 18.04 26.88 -32.80
CA ALA A 772 19.40 26.62 -32.37
C ALA A 772 20.00 25.42 -33.11
N ASP A 773 19.23 24.34 -33.27
CA ASP A 773 19.64 23.15 -34.01
C ASP A 773 19.82 23.44 -35.50
N LEU A 774 18.97 24.28 -36.09
CA LEU A 774 19.11 24.77 -37.46
C LEU A 774 20.39 25.58 -37.68
N ALA A 775 20.81 26.36 -36.68
CA ALA A 775 22.05 27.13 -36.71
C ALA A 775 23.30 26.25 -36.55
N LEU A 776 23.22 25.21 -35.71
CA LEU A 776 24.33 24.30 -35.39
C LEU A 776 24.52 23.17 -36.43
N GLY A 777 23.42 22.61 -36.94
CA GLY A 777 23.37 21.23 -37.39
C GLY A 777 23.16 21.02 -38.90
N ALA A 778 23.60 19.85 -39.37
CA ALA A 778 23.49 19.42 -40.75
C ALA A 778 22.14 18.78 -41.10
N GLU A 779 21.55 17.93 -40.23
CA GLU A 779 20.34 17.17 -40.58
C GLU A 779 19.08 18.03 -40.59
N THR A 780 18.80 18.80 -39.54
CA THR A 780 17.64 19.71 -39.48
C THR A 780 17.73 20.77 -40.57
N LEU A 781 18.93 21.28 -40.84
CA LEU A 781 19.18 22.20 -41.95
C LEU A 781 18.95 21.55 -43.31
N ARG A 782 19.48 20.33 -43.52
CA ARG A 782 19.25 19.55 -44.72
C ARG A 782 17.75 19.37 -44.94
N ALA A 783 17.05 18.82 -43.96
CA ALA A 783 15.61 18.54 -43.98
C ALA A 783 14.77 19.81 -44.23
N THR A 784 15.10 20.92 -43.59
CA THR A 784 14.45 22.23 -43.80
C THR A 784 14.66 22.74 -45.23
N GLY A 785 15.90 22.64 -45.73
CA GLY A 785 16.19 22.89 -47.14
C GLY A 785 15.38 21.99 -48.07
N GLU A 786 15.05 20.76 -47.64
CA GLU A 786 14.20 19.85 -48.42
C GLU A 786 12.75 20.25 -48.55
N VAL A 787 12.23 20.98 -47.56
CA VAL A 787 10.90 21.57 -47.66
C VAL A 787 10.90 22.76 -48.62
N LEU A 788 11.97 23.57 -48.61
CA LEU A 788 12.13 24.74 -49.48
C LEU A 788 12.29 24.37 -50.95
N ILE A 789 13.13 23.39 -51.26
CA ILE A 789 13.36 22.89 -52.62
C ILE A 789 13.51 21.37 -52.50
N ASP A 790 12.58 20.57 -53.00
CA ASP A 790 12.53 19.13 -52.73
C ASP A 790 13.19 18.26 -53.82
N ARG A 791 12.40 17.84 -54.82
CA ARG A 791 12.86 17.10 -55.99
C ARG A 791 13.46 18.11 -56.96
N ILE A 792 14.73 18.00 -57.28
CA ILE A 792 15.43 18.87 -58.22
C ILE A 792 15.79 18.03 -59.43
N THR A 793 15.51 18.52 -60.62
CA THR A 793 15.89 17.86 -61.88
C THR A 793 16.36 18.91 -62.88
N LEU A 794 17.53 18.66 -63.46
CA LEU A 794 18.14 19.49 -64.49
C LEU A 794 18.00 18.81 -65.84
N HIS A 795 17.35 19.48 -66.78
CA HIS A 795 17.14 18.97 -68.15
C HIS A 795 18.17 19.56 -69.11
N ARG A 796 18.45 18.85 -70.22
CA ARG A 796 19.22 19.34 -71.38
C ARG A 796 18.28 19.39 -72.59
N GLY A 797 18.24 20.53 -73.30
CA GLY A 797 17.45 20.78 -74.51
C GLY A 797 16.11 21.49 -74.31
N ASP A 798 15.64 22.16 -75.39
CA ASP A 798 14.42 22.98 -75.50
C ASP A 798 13.10 22.16 -75.53
N GLY A 799 13.10 20.95 -74.97
CA GLY A 799 11.97 20.04 -75.04
C GLY A 799 10.75 20.63 -74.35
N GLY A 800 9.74 21.03 -75.13
CA GLY A 800 8.50 21.63 -74.67
C GLY A 800 7.85 20.84 -73.53
N PHE A 801 7.98 21.37 -72.31
CA PHE A 801 7.26 20.88 -71.15
C PHE A 801 6.00 21.72 -70.98
N ASP A 802 4.85 21.09 -71.21
CA ASP A 802 3.54 21.68 -70.92
C ASP A 802 3.13 21.23 -69.51
N PHE A 803 3.56 21.99 -68.50
CA PHE A 803 3.05 21.83 -67.13
C PHE A 803 2.57 23.20 -66.63
N VAL A 804 1.28 23.42 -66.87
CA VAL A 804 0.46 24.47 -66.27
C VAL A 804 0.61 24.39 -64.75
N GLY A 805 1.01 25.50 -64.14
CA GLY A 805 0.95 25.68 -62.69
C GLY A 805 -0.45 25.36 -62.19
N SER A 806 -0.58 24.36 -61.32
CA SER A 806 -1.80 24.19 -60.55
C SER A 806 -1.99 25.42 -59.65
N PRO A 807 -3.25 25.81 -59.37
CA PRO A 807 -3.54 27.04 -58.64
C PRO A 807 -2.88 27.03 -57.27
N VAL A 808 -2.42 28.21 -56.84
CA VAL A 808 -2.02 28.47 -55.46
C VAL A 808 -3.24 28.26 -54.58
N PHE A 809 -3.29 27.15 -53.84
CA PHE A 809 -4.22 27.03 -52.72
C PHE A 809 -3.59 27.71 -51.50
N SER A 810 -4.07 28.91 -51.18
CA SER A 810 -3.77 29.59 -49.91
C SER A 810 -4.94 29.36 -48.95
N PHE A 811 -4.68 28.80 -47.78
CA PHE A 811 -5.66 28.71 -46.69
C PHE A 811 -5.22 29.57 -45.53
N ALA A 812 -6.12 30.38 -44.97
CA ALA A 812 -5.83 31.18 -43.78
C ALA A 812 -5.77 30.26 -42.55
N SER A 813 -4.66 30.29 -41.80
CA SER A 813 -4.58 29.57 -40.52
C SER A 813 -5.34 30.38 -39.44
N PRO A 814 -6.06 29.73 -38.49
CA PRO A 814 -6.78 30.44 -37.44
C PRO A 814 -5.88 31.28 -36.53
N HIS A 815 -4.57 31.01 -36.50
CA HIS A 815 -3.59 31.75 -35.69
C HIS A 815 -2.25 32.04 -36.41
N GLY A 816 -2.22 32.05 -37.75
CA GLY A 816 -1.00 32.38 -38.52
C GLY A 816 -1.25 32.63 -40.02
N PRO A 817 -0.27 33.19 -40.76
CA PRO A 817 -0.43 33.46 -42.19
C PRO A 817 -0.47 32.16 -43.03
N PRO A 818 -0.98 32.20 -44.27
CA PRO A 818 -1.42 31.02 -45.02
C PRO A 818 -0.31 30.00 -45.32
N ILE A 819 -0.61 28.71 -45.13
CA ILE A 819 0.34 27.61 -45.30
C ILE A 819 0.21 27.01 -46.73
N VAL A 820 1.28 26.36 -47.19
CA VAL A 820 1.59 26.18 -48.62
C VAL A 820 1.37 24.73 -49.12
N ALA A 821 0.63 24.60 -50.23
CA ALA A 821 0.56 23.36 -51.02
C ALA A 821 1.82 23.11 -51.87
N ARG A 822 2.08 21.86 -52.29
CA ARG A 822 3.28 21.49 -53.05
C ARG A 822 3.20 22.02 -54.50
N HIS A 823 4.02 23.00 -54.86
CA HIS A 823 4.07 23.58 -56.22
C HIS A 823 5.17 22.93 -57.05
N GLY A 824 4.87 22.63 -58.32
CA GLY A 824 5.89 22.31 -59.33
C GLY A 824 6.36 23.60 -60.00
N ILE A 825 7.65 23.89 -59.93
CA ILE A 825 8.28 25.06 -60.56
C ILE A 825 9.19 24.58 -61.68
N VAL A 826 9.10 25.23 -62.83
CA VAL A 826 9.98 25.04 -63.97
C VAL A 826 10.53 26.42 -64.37
N MET A 827 11.85 26.56 -64.47
CA MET A 827 12.53 27.80 -64.86
C MET A 827 13.34 27.60 -66.15
N ALA A 828 13.37 28.64 -67.00
CA ALA A 828 13.92 28.60 -68.37
C ALA A 828 15.44 28.92 -68.51
N ASN A 829 15.87 29.00 -69.77
CA ASN A 829 17.06 28.42 -70.38
C ASN A 829 18.37 29.24 -70.27
N GLY A 830 18.84 29.49 -69.03
CA GLY A 830 20.17 30.10 -68.82
C GLY A 830 20.57 30.45 -67.39
N ILE A 831 19.66 30.29 -66.41
CA ILE A 831 19.85 30.85 -65.06
C ILE A 831 20.78 29.99 -64.18
N TRP A 832 21.08 28.75 -64.57
CA TRP A 832 21.89 27.79 -63.79
C TRP A 832 22.87 26.97 -64.66
N GLY A 833 23.20 27.47 -65.86
CA GLY A 833 24.14 26.82 -66.77
C GLY A 833 23.63 25.55 -67.48
N ARG A 834 22.31 25.32 -67.52
CA ARG A 834 21.62 24.27 -68.29
C ARG A 834 20.24 24.75 -68.76
N ASP A 835 19.64 23.99 -69.66
CA ASP A 835 18.53 24.50 -70.47
C ASP A 835 17.17 24.60 -69.74
N THR A 836 16.94 23.79 -68.71
CA THR A 836 15.73 23.91 -67.86
C THR A 836 15.97 23.31 -66.48
N LEU A 837 15.56 24.02 -65.42
CA LEU A 837 15.56 23.53 -64.03
C LEU A 837 14.11 23.32 -63.59
N SER A 838 13.78 22.11 -63.13
CA SER A 838 12.50 21.82 -62.50
C SER A 838 12.67 21.39 -61.05
N PHE A 839 11.86 21.93 -60.15
CA PHE A 839 11.80 21.47 -58.77
C PHE A 839 10.41 21.58 -58.15
N THR A 840 10.21 20.85 -57.05
CA THR A 840 8.99 20.99 -56.24
C THR A 840 9.27 21.75 -54.95
N THR A 841 8.35 22.59 -54.51
CA THR A 841 8.51 23.41 -53.29
C THR A 841 7.23 23.49 -52.48
N HIS A 842 7.39 23.63 -51.16
CA HIS A 842 6.32 24.02 -50.23
C HIS A 842 6.39 25.52 -49.89
N VAL A 843 6.91 26.38 -50.78
CA VAL A 843 6.81 27.84 -50.65
C VAL A 843 5.84 28.41 -51.70
N SER A 844 4.89 29.25 -51.26
CA SER A 844 3.89 29.89 -52.13
C SER A 844 4.49 31.10 -52.85
N LEU A 845 5.50 30.84 -53.66
CA LEU A 845 6.12 31.83 -54.55
C LEU A 845 5.81 31.43 -56.00
N ASP A 846 5.41 32.40 -56.82
CA ASP A 846 5.26 32.18 -58.25
C ASP A 846 6.63 31.95 -58.93
N ALA A 847 6.59 31.49 -60.18
CA ALA A 847 7.81 31.22 -60.96
C ALA A 847 8.70 32.46 -61.14
N GLN A 848 8.12 33.66 -61.28
CA GLN A 848 8.88 34.91 -61.45
C GLN A 848 9.63 35.30 -60.16
N LEU A 849 9.06 35.04 -58.98
CA LEU A 849 9.70 35.25 -57.69
C LEU A 849 10.88 34.29 -57.49
N TRP A 850 10.69 33.01 -57.82
CA TRP A 850 11.76 32.02 -57.81
C TRP A 850 12.88 32.35 -58.80
N GLU A 851 12.56 32.86 -59.99
CA GLU A 851 13.54 33.35 -60.95
C GLU A 851 14.36 34.51 -60.40
N ARG A 852 13.77 35.44 -59.65
CA ARG A 852 14.50 36.54 -59.01
C ARG A 852 15.49 36.04 -57.96
N ILE A 853 15.10 35.05 -57.15
CA ILE A 853 15.99 34.40 -56.18
C ILE A 853 17.14 33.70 -56.91
N ALA A 854 16.83 32.97 -57.98
CA ALA A 854 17.82 32.29 -58.82
C ALA A 854 18.80 33.27 -59.50
N ARG A 855 18.34 34.42 -60.00
CA ARG A 855 19.21 35.45 -60.61
C ARG A 855 20.17 36.09 -59.60
N ALA A 856 19.72 36.29 -58.37
CA ALA A 856 20.56 36.84 -57.30
C ALA A 856 21.64 35.85 -56.81
N ASN A 857 21.49 34.56 -57.13
CA ASN A 857 22.34 33.48 -56.65
C ASN A 857 22.75 32.55 -57.79
N GLN A 858 23.69 33.02 -58.61
CA GLN A 858 24.20 32.25 -59.75
C GLN A 858 25.24 31.20 -59.29
N PRO A 859 25.32 30.04 -59.96
CA PRO A 859 26.41 29.10 -59.74
C PRO A 859 27.76 29.74 -60.11
N PRO A 860 28.88 29.35 -59.47
CA PRO A 860 30.20 29.85 -59.82
C PRO A 860 30.48 29.62 -61.32
N GLY A 861 30.97 30.64 -62.04
CA GLY A 861 31.60 30.52 -63.37
C GLY A 861 30.72 30.25 -64.60
N GLY A 862 29.39 30.08 -64.49
CA GLY A 862 28.44 30.02 -65.62
C GLY A 862 28.59 28.83 -66.59
N GLY A 863 27.50 28.09 -66.87
CA GLY A 863 27.35 27.16 -68.02
C GLY A 863 28.26 25.94 -68.19
N THR A 864 29.47 25.93 -67.63
CA THR A 864 30.59 25.10 -68.13
C THR A 864 31.02 23.98 -67.19
N PHE A 865 30.34 23.77 -66.06
CA PHE A 865 30.74 22.79 -65.05
C PHE A 865 30.15 21.38 -65.26
N PRO A 866 30.88 20.32 -64.85
CA PRO A 866 30.37 18.95 -64.80
C PRO A 866 29.08 18.83 -63.96
N PRO A 867 28.19 17.85 -64.26
CA PRO A 867 26.97 17.59 -63.50
C PRO A 867 27.16 17.54 -61.97
N GLU A 868 28.24 16.92 -61.52
CA GLU A 868 28.52 16.71 -60.10
C GLU A 868 28.76 18.03 -59.33
N ILE A 869 29.43 19.00 -59.97
CA ILE A 869 29.67 20.33 -59.36
C ILE A 869 28.35 21.10 -59.24
N MET A 870 27.47 20.97 -60.25
CA MET A 870 26.15 21.58 -60.22
C MET A 870 25.24 20.94 -59.17
N ASP A 871 25.27 19.60 -59.04
CA ASP A 871 24.51 18.88 -58.03
C ASP A 871 24.98 19.23 -56.59
N ASN A 872 26.30 19.42 -56.41
CA ASN A 872 26.85 19.91 -55.14
C ASN A 872 26.43 21.36 -54.87
N TYR A 873 26.52 22.26 -55.86
CA TYR A 873 26.04 23.63 -55.74
C TYR A 873 24.56 23.70 -55.39
N LEU A 874 23.70 22.91 -56.06
CA LEU A 874 22.26 22.85 -55.79
C LEU A 874 21.96 22.34 -54.37
N ARG A 875 22.71 21.34 -53.91
CA ARG A 875 22.62 20.81 -52.54
C ARG A 875 22.99 21.88 -51.52
N ASP A 876 24.08 22.62 -51.76
CA ASP A 876 24.56 23.66 -50.87
C ASP A 876 23.64 24.90 -50.90
N PHE A 877 23.20 25.30 -52.09
CA PHE A 877 22.25 26.41 -52.29
C PHE A 877 20.97 26.16 -51.52
N ARG A 878 20.42 24.95 -51.58
CA ARG A 878 19.22 24.54 -50.84
C ARG A 878 19.37 24.73 -49.32
N GLN A 879 20.50 24.31 -48.77
CA GLN A 879 20.79 24.46 -47.33
C GLN A 879 21.07 25.92 -46.96
N ASN A 880 21.81 26.64 -47.79
CA ASN A 880 22.11 28.06 -47.57
C ASN A 880 20.87 28.94 -47.74
N LEU A 881 19.93 28.57 -48.62
CA LEU A 881 18.63 29.23 -48.72
C LEU A 881 17.84 29.05 -47.43
N ALA A 882 17.85 27.86 -46.81
CA ALA A 882 17.26 27.65 -45.49
C ALA A 882 17.88 28.57 -44.45
N ARG A 883 19.22 28.68 -44.40
CA ARG A 883 19.90 29.62 -43.50
C ARG A 883 19.43 31.06 -43.71
N ALA A 884 19.42 31.53 -44.96
CA ALA A 884 19.02 32.88 -45.30
C ALA A 884 17.56 33.18 -44.91
N VAL A 885 16.65 32.22 -45.16
CA VAL A 885 15.22 32.35 -44.81
C VAL A 885 15.01 32.53 -43.31
N PHE A 886 15.78 31.80 -42.49
CA PHE A 886 15.72 31.88 -41.03
C PHE A 886 16.62 32.98 -40.43
N GLY A 887 17.23 33.84 -41.26
CA GLY A 887 18.06 34.95 -40.80
C GLY A 887 19.43 34.53 -40.25
N LEU A 888 19.88 33.31 -40.56
CA LEU A 888 21.21 32.80 -40.23
C LEU A 888 22.22 33.24 -41.30
N ALA A 889 23.51 33.31 -40.92
CA ALA A 889 24.58 33.66 -41.85
C ALA A 889 24.61 32.70 -43.06
N SER A 890 24.48 33.27 -44.26
CA SER A 890 24.36 32.52 -45.51
C SER A 890 24.99 33.29 -46.67
N PRO A 891 25.65 32.61 -47.63
CA PRO A 891 26.08 33.22 -48.87
C PRO A 891 24.91 33.46 -49.86
N VAL A 892 23.71 32.95 -49.57
CA VAL A 892 22.52 33.13 -50.41
C VAL A 892 21.86 34.47 -50.12
N THR A 893 21.64 35.26 -51.16
CA THR A 893 20.95 36.56 -51.11
C THR A 893 19.46 36.38 -51.37
N ILE A 894 18.61 36.77 -50.42
CA ILE A 894 17.17 36.91 -50.65
C ILE A 894 16.89 38.36 -51.10
N PRO A 895 16.31 38.59 -52.30
CA PRO A 895 16.02 39.94 -52.79
C PRO A 895 15.17 40.77 -51.81
N THR A 896 15.45 42.08 -51.73
CA THR A 896 14.77 43.01 -50.81
C THR A 896 13.24 42.98 -51.00
N GLY A 897 12.50 42.93 -49.88
CA GLY A 897 11.03 42.87 -49.89
C GLY A 897 10.42 41.47 -50.01
N MET A 898 11.23 40.41 -50.22
CA MET A 898 10.74 39.02 -50.29
C MET A 898 10.71 38.28 -48.95
N GLY A 899 11.33 38.82 -47.90
CA GLY A 899 11.37 38.19 -46.57
C GLY A 899 9.99 37.75 -46.04
N PRO A 900 8.94 38.60 -46.10
CA PRO A 900 7.60 38.25 -45.64
C PRO A 900 6.98 37.04 -46.36
N SER A 901 7.38 36.76 -47.60
CA SER A 901 6.84 35.62 -48.37
C SER A 901 7.28 34.25 -47.83
N PHE A 902 8.36 34.20 -47.05
CA PHE A 902 8.82 32.97 -46.40
C PHE A 902 8.30 32.82 -44.97
N GLN A 903 7.70 33.86 -44.38
CA GLN A 903 7.23 33.86 -43.00
C GLN A 903 6.26 32.72 -42.66
N PRO A 904 5.24 32.39 -43.48
CA PRO A 904 4.32 31.30 -43.16
C PRO A 904 4.99 29.92 -43.08
N LEU A 905 5.97 29.69 -43.96
CA LEU A 905 6.75 28.46 -43.93
C LEU A 905 7.62 28.39 -42.66
N ARG A 906 8.26 29.50 -42.28
CA ARG A 906 9.06 29.57 -41.05
C ARG A 906 8.21 29.27 -39.82
N ASP A 907 7.09 29.95 -39.69
CA ASP A 907 6.18 29.80 -38.55
C ASP A 907 5.66 28.35 -38.44
N GLY A 908 5.31 27.74 -39.58
CA GLY A 908 4.86 26.34 -39.62
C GLY A 908 5.96 25.31 -39.30
N LEU A 909 7.18 25.53 -39.78
CA LEU A 909 8.33 24.68 -39.43
C LEU A 909 8.67 24.79 -37.94
N ILE A 910 8.68 26.00 -37.37
CA ILE A 910 8.90 26.21 -35.93
C ILE A 910 7.80 25.53 -35.11
N ALA A 911 6.53 25.77 -35.45
CA ALA A 911 5.39 25.23 -34.71
C ALA A 911 5.36 23.70 -34.70
N THR A 912 5.65 23.06 -35.85
CA THR A 912 5.61 21.60 -35.96
C THR A 912 6.82 20.92 -35.33
N ASN A 913 7.90 21.66 -35.08
CA ASN A 913 9.12 21.20 -34.43
C ASN A 913 9.25 21.64 -32.96
N ALA A 914 8.18 22.11 -32.32
CA ALA A 914 8.24 22.55 -30.92
C ALA A 914 8.62 21.43 -29.92
N VAL A 915 8.37 20.17 -30.28
CA VAL A 915 8.62 18.98 -29.45
C VAL A 915 9.44 17.96 -30.23
N THR A 916 10.35 17.28 -29.55
CA THR A 916 11.24 16.25 -30.11
C THR A 916 10.48 15.11 -30.79
N HIS A 917 11.16 14.45 -31.72
CA HIS A 917 10.63 13.33 -32.47
C HIS A 917 11.70 12.27 -32.76
N GLY A 918 11.30 11.01 -32.79
CA GLY A 918 12.12 9.89 -33.23
C GLY A 918 11.95 9.63 -34.72
N ARG A 919 12.79 8.76 -35.29
CA ARG A 919 12.73 8.42 -36.72
C ARG A 919 11.85 7.21 -37.01
N THR A 920 12.15 6.06 -36.41
CA THR A 920 11.37 4.84 -36.63
C THR A 920 11.20 4.06 -35.33
N GLY A 921 9.97 3.69 -35.00
CA GLY A 921 9.69 2.90 -33.79
C GLY A 921 10.25 1.47 -33.88
N ILE A 922 9.78 0.69 -34.85
CA ILE A 922 10.21 -0.70 -35.07
C ILE A 922 10.69 -0.88 -36.50
N THR A 923 11.89 -1.45 -36.67
CA THR A 923 12.42 -1.87 -37.97
C THR A 923 12.78 -3.34 -37.97
N VAL A 924 12.23 -4.10 -38.91
CA VAL A 924 12.72 -5.45 -39.25
C VAL A 924 13.22 -5.41 -40.68
N ALA A 925 14.52 -5.68 -40.84
CA ALA A 925 15.19 -5.65 -42.13
C ALA A 925 15.62 -7.06 -42.54
N ALA A 926 15.39 -7.41 -43.80
CA ALA A 926 15.77 -8.69 -44.38
C ALA A 926 16.69 -8.46 -45.59
N SER A 927 17.90 -9.01 -45.58
CA SER A 927 18.78 -9.08 -46.75
C SER A 927 18.89 -10.50 -47.32
N ARG A 928 18.30 -11.49 -46.64
CA ARG A 928 18.32 -12.90 -47.00
C ARG A 928 16.92 -13.44 -47.19
N GLY A 929 16.82 -14.46 -48.04
CA GLY A 929 15.55 -15.11 -48.35
C GLY A 929 15.38 -15.27 -49.86
N PRO A 930 14.19 -15.70 -50.29
CA PRO A 930 13.92 -15.88 -51.70
C PRO A 930 14.12 -14.57 -52.49
N VAL A 931 14.77 -14.64 -53.64
CA VAL A 931 15.07 -13.48 -54.50
C VAL A 931 14.45 -13.67 -55.88
N ARG A 932 13.93 -12.59 -56.47
CA ARG A 932 13.28 -12.59 -57.80
C ARG A 932 14.20 -12.97 -58.99
N SER A 933 15.52 -13.07 -58.81
CA SER A 933 16.51 -13.11 -59.91
C SER A 933 16.51 -14.36 -60.80
N LYS A 934 15.71 -15.40 -60.50
CA LYS A 934 15.66 -16.65 -61.27
C LYS A 934 14.26 -16.91 -61.82
N ALA A 935 14.17 -17.20 -63.12
CA ALA A 935 12.97 -17.80 -63.71
C ALA A 935 12.69 -19.16 -63.03
N LEU A 936 11.52 -19.32 -62.38
CA LEU A 936 11.10 -20.50 -61.61
C LEU A 936 9.86 -21.13 -62.27
N PRO A 937 9.88 -22.43 -62.65
CA PRO A 937 8.77 -23.07 -63.37
C PRO A 937 7.42 -23.10 -62.62
N ARG A 938 7.43 -22.91 -61.29
CA ARG A 938 6.25 -22.64 -60.43
C ARG A 938 6.62 -21.59 -59.39
N PRO A 939 6.48 -20.28 -59.67
CA PRO A 939 7.11 -19.23 -58.89
C PRO A 939 6.64 -19.21 -57.43
N VAL A 940 5.33 -19.26 -57.15
CA VAL A 940 4.83 -19.15 -55.76
C VAL A 940 5.16 -20.39 -54.92
N ALA A 941 4.85 -21.59 -55.42
CA ALA A 941 5.12 -22.84 -54.69
C ALA A 941 6.62 -23.06 -54.44
N ALA A 942 7.49 -22.68 -55.40
CA ALA A 942 8.94 -22.78 -55.24
C ALA A 942 9.52 -21.71 -54.30
N LEU A 943 8.85 -20.57 -54.12
CA LEU A 943 9.24 -19.55 -53.15
C LEU A 943 8.78 -19.93 -51.73
N LEU A 944 7.61 -20.54 -51.57
CA LEU A 944 7.07 -20.97 -50.26
C LEU A 944 7.86 -22.13 -49.62
N THR A 945 8.50 -22.98 -50.41
CA THR A 945 9.32 -24.10 -49.92
C THR A 945 10.75 -23.70 -49.55
N GLN A 946 11.18 -22.48 -49.88
CA GLN A 946 12.48 -21.98 -49.49
C GLN A 946 12.46 -21.46 -48.04
N PRO A 947 13.49 -21.74 -47.24
CA PRO A 947 13.63 -21.12 -45.93
C PRO A 947 13.72 -19.60 -46.09
N GLY A 948 12.90 -18.88 -45.35
CA GLY A 948 12.83 -17.43 -45.42
C GLY A 948 12.71 -16.79 -44.04
N GLN A 949 12.89 -15.48 -44.00
CA GLN A 949 12.83 -14.70 -42.77
C GLN A 949 11.40 -14.24 -42.49
N GLY A 950 11.00 -14.16 -41.22
CA GLY A 950 9.66 -13.73 -40.83
C GLY A 950 9.64 -12.75 -39.67
N ALA A 951 8.51 -12.09 -39.47
CA ALA A 951 8.30 -11.14 -38.39
C ALA A 951 6.90 -11.23 -37.80
N ARG A 952 6.79 -11.20 -36.48
CA ARG A 952 5.56 -11.01 -35.71
C ARG A 952 5.70 -9.78 -34.83
N ILE A 953 4.85 -8.78 -35.06
CA ILE A 953 4.84 -7.51 -34.35
C ILE A 953 3.43 -7.29 -33.81
N ARG A 954 3.23 -7.53 -32.51
CA ARG A 954 1.88 -7.57 -31.92
C ARG A 954 1.74 -6.74 -30.64
N GLY A 955 0.63 -6.04 -30.47
CA GLY A 955 0.27 -5.44 -29.17
C GLY A 955 1.19 -4.31 -28.71
N ASN A 956 2.05 -3.77 -29.58
CA ASN A 956 2.99 -2.71 -29.19
C ASN A 956 2.31 -1.35 -29.16
N ARG A 957 2.72 -0.49 -28.22
CA ARG A 957 2.39 0.93 -28.17
C ARG A 957 3.60 1.74 -28.60
N ILE A 958 3.51 2.38 -29.77
CA ILE A 958 4.59 3.16 -30.38
C ILE A 958 4.14 4.62 -30.44
N SER A 959 4.92 5.57 -29.92
CA SER A 959 4.54 6.99 -29.98
C SER A 959 5.73 7.92 -30.18
N GLY A 960 5.53 9.02 -30.92
CA GLY A 960 6.55 10.07 -31.03
C GLY A 960 7.54 9.89 -32.19
N PHE A 961 7.28 8.96 -33.12
CA PHE A 961 8.15 8.69 -34.27
C PHE A 961 7.54 9.20 -35.58
N THR A 962 8.39 9.54 -36.56
CA THR A 962 7.93 9.89 -37.92
C THR A 962 7.44 8.67 -38.69
N GLN A 963 8.05 7.50 -38.47
CA GLN A 963 7.61 6.20 -38.95
C GLN A 963 7.30 5.26 -37.77
N GLY A 964 6.13 4.60 -37.75
CA GLY A 964 5.79 3.64 -36.70
C GLY A 964 6.55 2.32 -36.82
N ILE A 965 6.12 1.48 -37.78
CA ILE A 965 6.65 0.15 -38.05
C ILE A 965 7.14 0.09 -39.49
N ARG A 966 8.31 -0.52 -39.71
CA ARG A 966 8.87 -0.82 -41.02
C ARG A 966 9.36 -2.25 -41.09
N VAL A 967 8.81 -3.04 -42.00
CA VAL A 967 9.28 -4.40 -42.30
C VAL A 967 9.61 -4.46 -43.78
N ALA A 968 10.90 -4.54 -44.13
CA ALA A 968 11.29 -4.47 -45.53
C ALA A 968 12.56 -5.25 -45.85
N GLY A 969 12.57 -5.84 -47.04
CA GLY A 969 13.79 -6.38 -47.64
C GLY A 969 14.72 -5.26 -48.13
N SER A 970 16.02 -5.45 -48.00
CA SER A 970 17.06 -4.57 -48.57
C SER A 970 18.04 -5.38 -49.40
N THR A 971 18.28 -4.97 -50.64
CA THR A 971 19.29 -5.57 -51.51
C THR A 971 20.20 -4.48 -52.08
N ARG A 972 21.47 -4.83 -52.33
CA ARG A 972 22.42 -3.92 -52.99
C ARG A 972 22.22 -3.84 -54.51
N GLN A 973 21.50 -4.79 -55.11
CA GLN A 973 21.19 -4.81 -56.54
C GLN A 973 19.75 -4.35 -56.75
N GLN A 974 19.57 -3.17 -57.36
CA GLN A 974 18.27 -2.51 -57.56
C GLN A 974 17.22 -3.37 -58.32
N SER A 975 17.66 -4.42 -59.05
CA SER A 975 16.79 -5.34 -59.79
C SER A 975 16.26 -6.54 -58.99
N ASN A 976 16.82 -6.81 -57.79
CA ASN A 976 16.53 -7.99 -56.99
C ASN A 976 15.75 -7.64 -55.73
N PHE A 977 14.54 -8.20 -55.56
CA PHE A 977 13.74 -8.05 -54.34
C PHE A 977 13.90 -9.29 -53.47
N VAL A 978 14.19 -9.10 -52.17
CA VAL A 978 14.17 -10.14 -51.14
C VAL A 978 12.76 -10.23 -50.55
N PHE A 979 12.23 -11.45 -50.47
CA PHE A 979 10.93 -11.72 -49.87
C PHE A 979 11.07 -12.16 -48.41
N LEU A 980 10.31 -11.53 -47.53
CA LEU A 980 9.99 -12.13 -46.24
C LEU A 980 8.97 -13.26 -46.44
N HIS A 981 9.09 -14.34 -45.67
CA HIS A 981 8.21 -15.51 -45.76
C HIS A 981 6.83 -15.22 -45.14
N ALA A 982 6.81 -14.71 -43.91
CA ALA A 982 5.59 -14.35 -43.22
C ALA A 982 5.78 -13.09 -42.37
N VAL A 983 4.87 -12.13 -42.50
CA VAL A 983 4.86 -10.88 -41.72
C VAL A 983 3.48 -10.70 -41.08
N GLU A 984 3.44 -10.68 -39.76
CA GLU A 984 2.23 -10.44 -38.96
C GLU A 984 2.41 -9.13 -38.18
N VAL A 985 1.56 -8.14 -38.44
CA VAL A 985 1.52 -6.87 -37.71
C VAL A 985 0.11 -6.69 -37.16
N GLN A 986 -0.07 -6.94 -35.86
CA GLN A 986 -1.39 -7.07 -35.26
C GLN A 986 -1.59 -6.24 -33.99
N ASP A 987 -2.76 -5.66 -33.79
CA ASP A 987 -3.18 -5.04 -32.52
C ASP A 987 -2.22 -3.94 -32.00
N ASN A 988 -1.42 -3.30 -32.86
CA ASN A 988 -0.48 -2.26 -32.45
C ASN A 988 -1.16 -0.89 -32.38
N ARG A 989 -0.76 -0.04 -31.43
CA ARG A 989 -1.19 1.36 -31.30
C ARG A 989 -0.03 2.29 -31.63
N ILE A 990 -0.17 3.09 -32.68
CA ILE A 990 0.89 3.94 -33.24
C ILE A 990 0.43 5.40 -33.20
N GLY A 991 1.06 6.21 -32.35
CA GLY A 991 0.92 7.66 -32.31
C GLY A 991 2.06 8.33 -33.07
N LEU A 992 1.79 8.87 -34.24
CA LEU A 992 2.80 9.50 -35.08
C LEU A 992 3.22 10.87 -34.51
N ARG A 993 4.44 11.29 -34.83
CA ARG A 993 4.92 12.67 -34.62
C ARG A 993 5.53 13.14 -35.91
N LEU A 994 4.82 14.01 -36.62
CA LEU A 994 5.09 14.30 -38.02
C LEU A 994 5.53 15.75 -38.24
N PRO A 995 6.79 16.11 -37.91
CA PRO A 995 7.32 17.42 -38.30
C PRO A 995 7.31 17.53 -39.84
N TRP A 996 7.10 18.74 -40.36
CA TRP A 996 6.86 18.94 -41.81
C TRP A 996 8.03 18.50 -42.70
N GLN A 997 9.25 18.57 -42.19
CA GLN A 997 10.48 18.19 -42.90
C GLN A 997 10.78 16.68 -42.85
N ALA A 998 10.00 15.87 -42.12
CA ALA A 998 10.20 14.43 -42.11
C ALA A 998 9.90 13.83 -43.49
N ARG A 999 10.88 13.18 -44.11
CA ARG A 999 10.68 12.53 -45.42
C ARG A 999 10.01 11.16 -45.34
N GLN A 1000 10.35 10.37 -44.34
CA GLN A 1000 9.72 9.07 -44.09
C GLN A 1000 8.65 9.28 -43.02
N ARG A 1001 7.40 9.39 -43.48
CA ARG A 1001 6.22 9.63 -42.65
C ARG A 1001 5.23 8.49 -42.88
N GLY A 1002 4.86 7.77 -41.83
CA GLY A 1002 3.83 6.76 -41.95
C GLY A 1002 3.66 5.86 -40.74
N GLY A 1003 2.52 5.19 -40.68
CA GLY A 1003 2.23 4.21 -39.63
C GLY A 1003 3.01 2.93 -39.83
N ILE A 1004 2.56 2.10 -40.77
CA ILE A 1004 3.10 0.78 -41.04
C ILE A 1004 3.59 0.74 -42.47
N TRP A 1005 4.84 0.32 -42.71
CA TRP A 1005 5.34 0.05 -44.05
C TRP A 1005 5.82 -1.39 -44.19
N ILE A 1006 5.20 -2.13 -45.11
CA ILE A 1006 5.55 -3.51 -45.45
C ILE A 1006 6.12 -3.57 -46.87
N GLY A 1007 7.31 -4.17 -46.98
CA GLY A 1007 8.00 -4.49 -48.22
C GLY A 1007 7.57 -5.83 -48.81
N SER A 1008 8.35 -6.32 -49.78
CA SER A 1008 8.04 -7.57 -50.48
C SER A 1008 7.94 -8.77 -49.52
N THR A 1009 6.80 -9.46 -49.53
CA THR A 1009 6.47 -10.52 -48.55
C THR A 1009 5.58 -11.59 -49.19
N LEU A 1010 5.80 -12.89 -48.90
CA LEU A 1010 4.96 -13.98 -49.43
C LEU A 1010 3.60 -14.09 -48.72
N SER A 1011 3.57 -13.89 -47.41
CA SER A 1011 2.35 -13.87 -46.59
C SER A 1011 2.36 -12.67 -45.65
N ALA A 1012 1.38 -11.77 -45.77
CA ALA A 1012 1.26 -10.58 -44.93
C ALA A 1012 -0.11 -10.50 -44.24
N ARG A 1013 -0.12 -10.29 -42.92
CA ARG A 1013 -1.34 -10.04 -42.12
C ARG A 1013 -1.17 -8.76 -41.33
N ILE A 1014 -1.92 -7.73 -41.65
CA ILE A 1014 -1.90 -6.41 -41.00
C ILE A 1014 -3.28 -6.17 -40.42
N ASN A 1015 -3.51 -6.58 -39.16
CA ASN A 1015 -4.86 -6.63 -38.60
C ASN A 1015 -5.00 -5.85 -37.28
N GLY A 1016 -6.12 -5.18 -37.05
CA GLY A 1016 -6.45 -4.60 -35.74
C GLY A 1016 -5.54 -3.45 -35.28
N ASN A 1017 -4.74 -2.86 -36.17
CA ASN A 1017 -3.81 -1.79 -35.79
C ASN A 1017 -4.51 -0.43 -35.74
N GLN A 1018 -4.11 0.41 -34.79
CA GLN A 1018 -4.56 1.79 -34.64
C GLN A 1018 -3.41 2.75 -34.91
N ILE A 1019 -3.58 3.66 -35.86
CA ILE A 1019 -2.56 4.59 -36.34
C ILE A 1019 -3.17 5.99 -36.27
N ILE A 1020 -2.60 6.86 -35.44
CA ILE A 1020 -3.15 8.17 -35.14
C ILE A 1020 -2.04 9.21 -35.29
N ASP A 1021 -2.27 10.25 -36.08
CA ASP A 1021 -1.57 11.52 -35.94
C ASP A 1021 -2.33 12.39 -34.91
N PRO A 1022 -1.82 12.54 -33.67
CA PRO A 1022 -2.52 13.29 -32.63
C PRO A 1022 -2.52 14.80 -32.88
N ALA A 1023 -1.67 15.30 -33.77
CA ALA A 1023 -1.61 16.70 -34.15
C ALA A 1023 -2.47 17.03 -35.38
N TYR A 1024 -3.27 16.07 -35.85
CA TYR A 1024 -4.15 16.27 -36.98
C TYR A 1024 -5.24 17.30 -36.68
N MET A 1025 -5.37 18.28 -37.58
CA MET A 1025 -6.50 19.20 -37.63
C MET A 1025 -7.27 18.96 -38.93
N PRO A 1026 -8.61 18.78 -38.87
CA PRO A 1026 -9.43 18.61 -40.06
C PRO A 1026 -9.33 19.86 -40.93
N LEU A 1027 -9.05 19.65 -42.21
CA LEU A 1027 -9.03 20.71 -43.22
C LEU A 1027 -10.46 21.00 -43.70
N ALA A 1028 -10.70 22.19 -44.26
CA ALA A 1028 -11.99 22.51 -44.87
C ALA A 1028 -12.24 21.67 -46.13
N ASP A 1029 -13.50 21.52 -46.55
CA ASP A 1029 -13.85 20.74 -47.75
C ASP A 1029 -13.07 21.22 -48.99
N GLY A 1030 -12.28 20.32 -49.59
CA GLY A 1030 -11.47 20.60 -50.79
C GLY A 1030 -10.03 21.04 -50.54
N GLU A 1031 -9.60 21.16 -49.28
CA GLU A 1031 -8.20 21.48 -48.93
C GLU A 1031 -7.32 20.22 -48.91
N GLY A 1032 -6.20 20.25 -49.64
CA GLY A 1032 -5.24 19.15 -49.72
C GLY A 1032 -4.34 19.03 -48.48
N PRO A 1033 -3.81 17.84 -48.16
CA PRO A 1033 -2.94 17.62 -47.01
C PRO A 1033 -1.70 18.51 -47.02
N ILE A 1034 -1.33 19.02 -45.84
CA ILE A 1034 -0.14 19.85 -45.63
C ILE A 1034 1.11 18.96 -45.48
N GLY A 1035 2.14 19.19 -46.29
CA GLY A 1035 3.44 18.49 -46.23
C GLY A 1035 3.56 17.29 -47.18
N LEU A 1036 4.53 16.41 -46.90
CA LEU A 1036 4.70 15.16 -47.65
C LEU A 1036 3.62 14.14 -47.28
N ASP A 1037 3.14 13.37 -48.27
CA ASP A 1037 2.20 12.26 -48.08
C ASP A 1037 2.60 11.40 -46.86
N CYS A 1038 1.65 11.21 -45.95
CA CYS A 1038 1.78 10.30 -44.82
C CYS A 1038 0.84 9.12 -45.03
N ASP A 1039 1.43 7.94 -45.20
CA ASP A 1039 0.69 6.70 -45.38
C ASP A 1039 0.39 6.06 -44.01
N GLY A 1040 -0.88 5.78 -43.71
CA GLY A 1040 -1.27 5.00 -42.55
C GLY A 1040 -0.69 3.61 -42.64
N ILE A 1041 -1.08 2.85 -43.67
CA ILE A 1041 -0.48 1.56 -44.02
C ILE A 1041 0.04 1.62 -45.45
N ARG A 1042 1.33 1.39 -45.66
CA ARG A 1042 1.97 1.30 -46.97
C ARG A 1042 2.37 -0.13 -47.26
N LEU A 1043 1.87 -0.68 -48.36
CA LEU A 1043 2.31 -1.94 -48.96
C LEU A 1043 3.06 -1.59 -50.25
N TRP A 1044 4.37 -1.83 -50.30
CA TRP A 1044 5.18 -1.50 -51.47
C TRP A 1044 6.14 -2.64 -51.80
N GLY A 1045 6.00 -3.22 -52.99
CA GLY A 1045 6.83 -4.32 -53.44
C GLY A 1045 6.03 -5.44 -54.07
N TRP A 1046 6.57 -6.66 -54.01
CA TRP A 1046 5.95 -7.88 -54.52
C TRP A 1046 5.32 -8.67 -53.38
N PHE A 1047 4.08 -9.10 -53.55
CA PHE A 1047 3.35 -9.83 -52.53
C PHE A 1047 2.96 -11.23 -53.03
N GLY A 1048 3.04 -12.22 -52.14
CA GLY A 1048 2.57 -13.58 -52.43
C GLY A 1048 1.04 -13.72 -52.29
N PRO A 1049 0.53 -14.96 -52.24
CA PRO A 1049 -0.90 -15.24 -52.40
C PRO A 1049 -1.77 -14.80 -51.22
N LEU A 1050 -1.20 -14.53 -50.04
CA LEU A 1050 -1.94 -14.12 -48.85
C LEU A 1050 -1.55 -12.71 -48.42
N VAL A 1051 -2.44 -11.76 -48.66
CA VAL A 1051 -2.35 -10.41 -48.09
C VAL A 1051 -3.67 -10.09 -47.40
N GLU A 1052 -3.65 -10.03 -46.08
CA GLU A 1052 -4.81 -9.67 -45.26
C GLU A 1052 -4.54 -8.32 -44.60
N VAL A 1053 -5.45 -7.37 -44.81
CA VAL A 1053 -5.45 -6.07 -44.12
C VAL A 1053 -6.84 -5.85 -43.55
N ARG A 1054 -7.04 -6.11 -42.26
CA ARG A 1054 -8.38 -6.10 -41.65
C ARG A 1054 -8.50 -5.35 -40.33
N GLY A 1055 -9.62 -4.67 -40.12
CA GLY A 1055 -9.94 -4.10 -38.80
C GLY A 1055 -8.98 -2.99 -38.34
N ASN A 1056 -8.23 -2.36 -39.25
CA ASN A 1056 -7.30 -1.30 -38.90
C ASN A 1056 -8.00 0.06 -38.85
N PHE A 1057 -7.53 0.95 -37.99
CA PHE A 1057 -8.01 2.33 -37.90
C PHE A 1057 -6.87 3.31 -38.14
N CYS A 1058 -7.00 4.18 -39.13
CA CYS A 1058 -6.06 5.26 -39.44
C CYS A 1058 -6.74 6.62 -39.26
N HIS A 1059 -6.20 7.49 -38.40
CA HIS A 1059 -6.68 8.85 -38.19
C HIS A 1059 -5.57 9.88 -38.45
N GLY A 1060 -5.89 10.92 -39.22
CA GLY A 1060 -5.01 12.06 -39.48
C GLY A 1060 -3.88 11.83 -40.49
N THR A 1061 -3.73 10.63 -41.04
CA THR A 1061 -2.79 10.36 -42.14
C THR A 1061 -3.37 10.86 -43.47
N SER A 1062 -2.54 11.20 -44.46
CA SER A 1062 -3.04 11.71 -45.75
C SER A 1062 -3.59 10.61 -46.65
N VAL A 1063 -3.09 9.38 -46.50
CA VAL A 1063 -3.61 8.18 -47.15
C VAL A 1063 -3.82 7.12 -46.07
N GLY A 1064 -5.01 6.52 -46.01
CA GLY A 1064 -5.30 5.46 -45.03
C GLY A 1064 -4.49 4.19 -45.32
N ILE A 1065 -4.65 3.63 -46.52
CA ILE A 1065 -3.91 2.46 -47.01
C ILE A 1065 -3.42 2.77 -48.42
N ARG A 1066 -2.10 2.70 -48.64
CA ARG A 1066 -1.46 2.81 -49.95
C ARG A 1066 -0.87 1.46 -50.33
N TRP A 1067 -1.41 0.84 -51.38
CA TRP A 1067 -0.81 -0.34 -51.97
C TRP A 1067 -0.24 -0.02 -53.35
N VAL A 1068 1.07 -0.17 -53.51
CA VAL A 1068 1.79 -0.05 -54.77
C VAL A 1068 2.47 -1.38 -55.03
N SER A 1069 1.81 -2.23 -55.81
CA SER A 1069 2.43 -3.44 -56.35
C SER A 1069 3.41 -3.03 -57.46
N LEU A 1070 4.63 -3.54 -57.41
CA LEU A 1070 5.62 -3.33 -58.49
C LEU A 1070 5.42 -4.30 -59.67
N GLY A 1071 4.39 -5.14 -59.61
CA GLY A 1071 3.89 -5.90 -60.74
C GLY A 1071 2.98 -5.05 -61.60
N ASN A 1072 3.57 -4.20 -62.44
CA ASN A 1072 2.88 -3.71 -63.61
C ASN A 1072 2.98 -4.81 -64.68
N ASP A 1073 1.83 -5.23 -65.22
CA ASP A 1073 1.59 -6.27 -66.24
C ASP A 1073 1.21 -7.66 -65.70
N GLU A 1074 -0.10 -7.95 -65.65
CA GLU A 1074 -0.60 -9.32 -65.85
C GLU A 1074 -0.10 -9.85 -67.22
N PRO A 1075 0.16 -11.16 -67.43
CA PRO A 1075 0.72 -12.19 -66.56
C PRO A 1075 2.06 -12.67 -67.14
N SER A 1076 3.20 -12.10 -66.74
CA SER A 1076 4.52 -12.57 -67.24
C SER A 1076 5.01 -13.91 -66.65
N TRP A 1077 4.15 -14.64 -65.91
CA TRP A 1077 4.34 -16.05 -65.56
C TRP A 1077 3.28 -17.00 -66.14
N GLY A 1078 2.36 -16.51 -66.98
CA GLY A 1078 1.48 -17.37 -67.78
C GLY A 1078 0.54 -18.32 -67.01
N ARG A 1079 0.31 -18.16 -65.70
CA ARG A 1079 -0.68 -18.94 -64.93
C ARG A 1079 -1.35 -18.12 -63.82
N PRO A 1080 -2.66 -18.33 -63.56
CA PRO A 1080 -3.41 -17.64 -62.52
C PRO A 1080 -3.20 -18.34 -61.17
N ASP A 1081 -2.05 -18.13 -60.53
CA ASP A 1081 -1.95 -18.46 -59.11
C ASP A 1081 -2.79 -17.40 -58.36
N ILE A 1082 -3.98 -17.79 -57.91
CA ILE A 1082 -5.00 -16.92 -57.30
C ILE A 1082 -4.39 -16.06 -56.19
N PHE A 1083 -4.49 -14.75 -56.35
CA PHE A 1083 -4.13 -13.76 -55.34
C PHE A 1083 -5.32 -13.59 -54.38
N ILE A 1084 -5.19 -13.94 -53.10
CA ILE A 1084 -6.21 -13.68 -52.09
C ILE A 1084 -5.79 -12.42 -51.31
N GLY A 1085 -6.26 -11.28 -51.79
CA GLY A 1085 -6.21 -10.02 -51.05
C GLY A 1085 -7.50 -9.82 -50.25
N ALA A 1086 -7.43 -9.82 -48.92
CA ALA A 1086 -8.58 -9.56 -48.06
C ALA A 1086 -8.43 -8.18 -47.39
N PHE A 1087 -9.10 -7.17 -47.94
CA PHE A 1087 -9.17 -5.81 -47.38
C PHE A 1087 -10.59 -5.60 -46.83
N ALA A 1088 -10.77 -5.72 -45.52
CA ALA A 1088 -12.10 -5.64 -44.90
C ALA A 1088 -12.05 -4.87 -43.58
N ASP A 1089 -13.17 -4.23 -43.22
CA ASP A 1089 -13.37 -3.64 -41.89
C ASP A 1089 -12.32 -2.58 -41.49
N ASN A 1090 -11.62 -1.96 -42.45
CA ASN A 1090 -10.66 -0.89 -42.17
C ASN A 1090 -11.37 0.47 -42.15
N ALA A 1091 -11.08 1.29 -41.15
CA ALA A 1091 -11.61 2.63 -40.99
C ALA A 1091 -10.51 3.68 -41.19
N TYR A 1092 -10.85 4.76 -41.90
CA TYR A 1092 -9.95 5.87 -42.15
C TYR A 1092 -10.69 7.20 -41.95
N SER A 1093 -10.02 8.14 -41.28
CA SER A 1093 -10.50 9.51 -41.05
C SER A 1093 -9.32 10.47 -41.25
N GLY A 1094 -9.32 11.24 -42.33
CA GLY A 1094 -8.22 12.15 -42.68
C GLY A 1094 -8.52 13.02 -43.90
N PRO A 1095 -7.57 13.88 -44.33
CA PRO A 1095 -7.77 14.92 -45.34
C PRO A 1095 -7.77 14.39 -46.79
N GLY A 1096 -7.28 13.17 -47.03
CA GLY A 1096 -7.30 12.57 -48.36
C GLY A 1096 -8.71 12.17 -48.80
N LEU A 1097 -9.06 12.43 -50.08
CA LEU A 1097 -10.20 11.79 -50.72
C LEU A 1097 -10.08 10.27 -50.54
N PRO A 1098 -11.17 9.56 -50.22
CA PRO A 1098 -11.17 8.10 -50.15
C PRO A 1098 -10.95 7.55 -51.56
N SER A 1099 -9.71 7.52 -52.03
CA SER A 1099 -9.35 6.68 -53.16
C SER A 1099 -9.46 5.25 -52.65
N ARG A 1100 -10.59 4.61 -52.95
CA ARG A 1100 -10.58 3.16 -53.14
C ARG A 1100 -9.41 2.89 -54.11
N PRO A 1101 -8.54 1.90 -53.86
CA PRO A 1101 -7.54 1.53 -54.84
C PRO A 1101 -8.25 1.37 -56.18
N THR A 1102 -7.88 2.18 -57.18
CA THR A 1102 -8.52 2.17 -58.50
C THR A 1102 -8.39 0.81 -59.19
N THR A 1103 -7.52 -0.04 -58.65
CA THR A 1103 -7.37 -1.45 -59.00
C THR A 1103 -7.05 -2.27 -57.73
N LEU A 1104 -8.08 -2.67 -56.99
CA LEU A 1104 -8.06 -4.01 -56.38
C LEU A 1104 -8.45 -4.98 -57.50
N PRO A 1105 -7.67 -6.05 -57.79
CA PRO A 1105 -8.16 -7.16 -58.60
C PRO A 1105 -9.46 -7.73 -58.03
#